data_AF-A0A0L8HDY7-F1
#
_entry.id   AF-A0A0L8HDY7-F1
#
_cell.length_a   1.000
_cell.length_b   1.000
_cell.length_c   1.000
_cell.angle_alpha   90.00
_cell.angle_beta   90.00
_cell.angle_gamma   90.00
#
_symmetry.space_group_name_H-M   'P 1'
#
loop_
_entity.id
_entity.type
_entity.pdbx_description
1 polymer ?
#
loop_
_entity_poly.entity_id
_entity_poly.type
_entity_poly.pdbx_seq_one_letter_code
_entity_poly.pdbx_strand_id
1 'polypeptide(L)'
;MMYMEEDSCVKKCQSLIVEGTCGKAGSKSKTITLVFHKLITECSYDILFIYDGNSYNSTLLGSFSGDIIPEPVTAFSGYMLIHLYSDNNHALEGFNATYTITDCPYNCSKQGDCRNHTCVCHFWFTGKGCEKRSCSTDLCHGHGKCDTNKERCICDDGYVGANCDLLLKNDSGQGQWYILSKSSNIFTPRTGHIGIFVPKSNSLWIFGGFTLNKIVNDLLYYSFNTNQWENVSKTSPWPVPRYGHAGAEFEDCLYIYGGIIATRVYSDELWVFNTTLGHWYLISEKNRHTPPSLTSHTLTRVNNWLYLFGGLLMNGSFSSDMYRVNLTSGVWEHVKIRGGRTFMRRLAGHTTVFHQESNSLLVFGGFWMESASASQRTNSLHAFHLKERYWSKMAHPYTQSKHRPRVIAHHSAVLMGNYLVIFGGNSHVHNDWKICYDGELYLYNIGCHTWVSHGALEERIMSKMEEFRTSNMPKVGRFGHSAAVAYGNILLIAGGYAGRVLGDLVAYKVPSLIASSHPEIEIDYCEGVDIESMCLKNPECLMCELKNTSDLGCVHYNNRKKLCVDNDPSHHCGSVCDLLQSCGDCLIQGQGPILFNTSLRNVVHNEKCLWCVKEDKCQKRSGKYLKLLIYMCLQTDDF
;
A
#
# COMPACT_ATOMS: atom_id res chain seq x y z
N MET A 1 -8.65 6.07 37.12
CA MET A 1 -7.33 6.08 36.44
C MET A 1 -6.71 4.72 36.67
N MET A 2 -6.30 4.01 35.62
CA MET A 2 -5.49 2.81 35.76
C MET A 2 -4.04 3.20 35.53
N TYR A 3 -3.20 3.02 36.55
CA TYR A 3 -1.75 3.08 36.45
C TYR A 3 -1.23 1.65 36.47
N MET A 4 -0.59 1.21 35.39
CA MET A 4 0.25 0.01 35.42
C MET A 4 1.69 0.51 35.30
N GLU A 5 2.37 0.61 36.45
CA GLU A 5 3.77 1.03 36.52
C GLU A 5 4.71 -0.14 36.16
N GLU A 6 5.66 0.14 35.28
CA GLU A 6 6.78 -0.75 34.94
C GLU A 6 7.87 -0.69 36.01
N ASP A 7 7.64 -1.35 37.15
CA ASP A 7 8.73 -1.61 38.10
C ASP A 7 9.55 -2.86 37.71
N SER A 8 10.85 -2.82 37.96
CA SER A 8 11.89 -3.70 37.41
C SER A 8 11.73 -5.24 37.54
N CYS A 9 12.35 -5.92 36.55
CA CYS A 9 13.01 -7.23 36.61
C CYS A 9 12.20 -8.55 36.67
N VAL A 10 11.18 -8.72 35.81
CA VAL A 10 10.65 -10.02 35.31
C VAL A 10 10.01 -9.73 33.94
N LYS A 11 9.96 -10.70 32.99
CA LYS A 11 9.02 -10.64 31.84
C LYS A 11 7.61 -10.38 32.39
N LYS A 12 7.15 -9.13 32.42
CA LYS A 12 5.90 -8.75 33.09
C LYS A 12 4.75 -8.92 32.11
N CYS A 13 4.15 -10.12 32.11
CA CYS A 13 2.80 -10.30 31.60
C CYS A 13 1.83 -9.69 32.61
N GLN A 14 1.36 -8.47 32.39
CA GLN A 14 0.32 -7.87 33.22
C GLN A 14 -1.04 -8.01 32.53
N SER A 15 -1.98 -8.63 33.24
CA SER A 15 -3.34 -8.82 32.77
C SER A 15 -4.30 -8.19 33.76
N LEU A 16 -5.23 -7.38 33.28
CA LEU A 16 -6.32 -6.83 34.07
C LEU A 16 -7.66 -7.24 33.47
N ILE A 17 -8.53 -7.79 34.31
CA ILE A 17 -9.93 -8.05 33.96
C ILE A 17 -10.77 -6.95 34.58
N VAL A 18 -11.50 -6.21 33.75
CA VAL A 18 -12.49 -5.22 34.17
C VAL A 18 -13.87 -5.86 34.10
N GLU A 19 -14.61 -5.82 35.20
CA GLU A 19 -15.94 -6.43 35.32
C GLU A 19 -17.03 -5.36 35.49
N GLY A 20 -18.18 -5.58 34.83
CA GLY A 20 -19.33 -4.68 34.85
C GLY A 20 -20.11 -4.56 36.17
N THR A 21 -19.69 -5.24 37.25
CA THR A 21 -20.43 -5.29 38.54
C THR A 21 -19.51 -5.55 39.73
N CYS A 22 -19.67 -4.78 40.81
CA CYS A 22 -19.15 -5.14 42.13
C CYS A 22 -20.06 -6.22 42.73
N GLY A 23 -19.74 -7.50 42.49
CA GLY A 23 -20.41 -8.66 43.09
C GLY A 23 -21.16 -9.57 42.11
N LYS A 24 -20.48 -10.62 41.67
CA LYS A 24 -20.94 -11.83 40.95
C LYS A 24 -21.42 -11.67 39.50
N ALA A 25 -20.62 -12.28 38.61
CA ALA A 25 -20.89 -12.62 37.20
C ALA A 25 -21.47 -11.47 36.35
N GLY A 26 -20.57 -10.74 35.68
CA GLY A 26 -20.85 -9.66 34.75
C GLY A 26 -22.05 -9.92 33.84
N SER A 27 -22.97 -8.97 33.85
CA SER A 27 -24.18 -9.01 33.05
C SER A 27 -23.88 -8.66 31.59
N LYS A 28 -24.44 -9.42 30.63
CA LYS A 28 -24.46 -9.09 29.19
C LYS A 28 -25.17 -7.76 28.87
N SER A 29 -25.74 -7.12 29.89
CA SER A 29 -26.48 -5.87 29.81
C SER A 29 -25.63 -4.61 30.02
N LYS A 30 -24.33 -4.75 30.27
CA LYS A 30 -23.41 -3.63 30.46
C LYS A 30 -22.39 -3.56 29.33
N THR A 31 -22.01 -2.36 28.94
CA THR A 31 -20.91 -2.11 28.00
C THR A 31 -19.74 -1.44 28.70
N ILE A 32 -18.51 -1.88 28.42
CA ILE A 32 -17.29 -1.30 28.97
C ILE A 32 -16.59 -0.54 27.85
N THR A 33 -16.41 0.78 28.00
CA THR A 33 -15.67 1.60 27.04
C THR A 33 -14.36 2.09 27.65
N LEU A 34 -13.24 1.74 27.02
CA LEU A 34 -11.89 2.15 27.37
C LEU A 34 -11.46 3.33 26.48
N VAL A 35 -11.01 4.40 27.12
CA VAL A 35 -10.47 5.61 26.46
C VAL A 35 -9.02 5.77 26.88
N PHE A 36 -8.14 5.87 25.88
CA PHE A 36 -6.72 6.09 26.11
C PHE A 36 -6.41 7.58 26.22
N HIS A 37 -5.62 7.93 27.23
CA HIS A 37 -5.03 9.26 27.39
C HIS A 37 -3.58 9.27 26.94
N LYS A 38 -2.93 8.09 26.97
CA LYS A 38 -1.53 7.90 26.61
C LYS A 38 -1.28 6.45 26.22
N LEU A 39 -0.47 6.25 25.20
CA LEU A 39 0.11 4.97 24.79
C LEU A 39 1.53 5.28 24.28
N ILE A 40 2.56 4.72 24.91
CA ILE A 40 3.96 4.86 24.51
C ILE A 40 4.62 3.51 24.78
N THR A 41 4.67 2.66 23.75
CA THR A 41 5.13 1.26 23.81
C THR A 41 6.12 0.99 22.68
N GLU A 42 7.06 0.06 22.85
CA GLU A 42 7.97 -0.30 21.77
C GLU A 42 7.20 -0.94 20.60
N CYS A 43 7.34 -0.35 19.41
CA CYS A 43 6.63 -0.79 18.22
C CYS A 43 6.99 -2.23 17.83
N SER A 44 5.97 -3.09 17.73
CA SER A 44 6.09 -4.52 17.37
C SER A 44 6.66 -5.46 18.44
N TYR A 45 7.09 -4.92 19.60
CA TYR A 45 7.67 -5.72 20.70
C TYR A 45 6.78 -5.64 21.95
N ASP A 46 6.32 -4.44 22.29
CA ASP A 46 5.36 -4.20 23.37
C ASP A 46 3.97 -4.01 22.78
N ILE A 47 3.06 -4.94 23.09
CA ILE A 47 1.73 -5.00 22.49
C ILE A 47 0.66 -5.10 23.58
N LEU A 48 -0.29 -4.18 23.52
CA LEU A 48 -1.46 -4.15 24.37
C LEU A 48 -2.65 -4.79 23.65
N PHE A 49 -3.05 -5.98 24.09
CA PHE A 49 -4.23 -6.69 23.60
C PHE A 49 -5.47 -6.35 24.42
N ILE A 50 -6.59 -6.10 23.74
CA ILE A 50 -7.89 -5.86 24.38
C ILE A 50 -8.90 -6.86 23.86
N TYR A 51 -9.52 -7.60 24.77
CA TYR A 51 -10.52 -8.64 24.45
C TYR A 51 -11.91 -8.26 24.99
N ASP A 52 -12.94 -8.61 24.22
CA ASP A 52 -14.34 -8.57 24.63
C ASP A 52 -14.69 -9.84 25.40
N GLY A 53 -14.36 -9.86 26.69
CA GLY A 53 -14.54 -10.99 27.59
C GLY A 53 -13.48 -11.04 28.68
N ASN A 54 -13.45 -12.11 29.45
CA ASN A 54 -12.54 -12.30 30.60
C ASN A 54 -11.42 -13.33 30.34
N SER A 55 -11.16 -13.69 29.08
CA SER A 55 -10.20 -14.74 28.71
C SER A 55 -9.47 -14.41 27.40
N TYR A 56 -8.30 -15.00 27.21
CA TYR A 56 -7.53 -14.92 25.95
C TYR A 56 -8.23 -15.60 24.77
N ASN A 57 -9.24 -16.45 25.03
CA ASN A 57 -10.07 -17.06 24.00
C ASN A 57 -11.26 -16.18 23.58
N SER A 58 -11.46 -15.05 24.24
CA SER A 58 -12.50 -14.09 23.90
C SER A 58 -12.19 -13.33 22.62
N THR A 59 -13.16 -12.61 22.07
CA THR A 59 -12.98 -11.86 20.82
C THR A 59 -11.94 -10.75 21.02
N LEU A 60 -10.84 -10.78 20.26
CA LEU A 60 -9.84 -9.73 20.25
C LEU A 60 -10.41 -8.48 19.54
N LEU A 61 -10.49 -7.37 20.28
CA LEU A 61 -10.98 -6.08 19.80
C LEU A 61 -9.88 -5.21 19.18
N GLY A 62 -8.62 -5.44 19.57
CA GLY A 62 -7.47 -4.74 19.03
C GLY A 62 -6.17 -5.10 19.74
N SER A 63 -5.06 -4.82 19.07
CA SER A 63 -3.70 -5.03 19.54
C SER A 63 -2.87 -3.78 19.25
N PHE A 64 -2.63 -2.96 20.27
CA PHE A 64 -2.06 -1.62 20.12
C PHE A 64 -0.59 -1.59 20.50
N SER A 65 0.19 -0.80 19.77
CA SER A 65 1.62 -0.59 20.00
C SER A 65 2.04 0.78 19.46
N GLY A 66 3.17 1.30 19.93
CA GLY A 66 3.73 2.59 19.52
C GLY A 66 3.23 3.75 20.36
N ASP A 67 3.13 4.92 19.73
CA ASP A 67 2.79 6.21 20.35
C ASP A 67 1.45 6.80 19.86
N ILE A 68 0.75 6.09 18.97
CA ILE A 68 -0.53 6.53 18.42
C ILE A 68 -1.66 6.18 19.37
N ILE A 69 -2.34 7.21 19.91
CA ILE A 69 -3.51 7.03 20.76
C ILE A 69 -4.67 6.45 19.92
N PRO A 70 -5.18 5.25 20.27
CA PRO A 70 -6.25 4.63 19.51
C PRO A 70 -7.62 5.21 19.87
N GLU A 71 -8.56 5.10 18.92
CA GLU A 71 -9.97 5.38 19.15
C GLU A 71 -10.55 4.51 20.29
N PRO A 72 -11.55 5.01 21.05
CA PRO A 72 -12.14 4.28 22.15
C PRO A 72 -12.49 2.82 21.82
N VAL A 73 -12.23 1.92 22.78
CA VAL A 73 -12.48 0.47 22.64
C VAL A 73 -13.70 0.11 23.46
N THR A 74 -14.71 -0.51 22.86
CA THR A 74 -15.92 -0.91 23.57
C THR A 74 -16.08 -2.43 23.53
N ALA A 75 -16.20 -3.02 24.72
CA ALA A 75 -16.56 -4.43 24.92
C ALA A 75 -18.06 -4.53 25.26
N PHE A 76 -18.74 -5.49 24.63
CA PHE A 76 -20.19 -5.68 24.73
C PHE A 76 -20.58 -6.92 25.55
N SER A 77 -19.62 -7.76 25.95
CA SER A 77 -19.87 -8.96 26.75
C SER A 77 -20.13 -8.70 28.23
N GLY A 78 -19.95 -7.46 28.70
CA GLY A 78 -19.93 -7.10 30.12
C GLY A 78 -18.59 -7.32 30.81
N TYR A 79 -17.57 -7.79 30.07
CA TYR A 79 -16.21 -8.02 30.54
C TYR A 79 -15.20 -7.46 29.55
N MET A 80 -14.05 -7.01 30.05
CA MET A 80 -12.93 -6.59 29.22
C MET A 80 -11.61 -7.08 29.82
N LEU A 81 -10.86 -7.87 29.07
CA LEU A 81 -9.51 -8.28 29.42
C LEU A 81 -8.52 -7.39 28.68
N ILE A 82 -7.67 -6.73 29.43
CA ILE A 82 -6.56 -5.91 28.95
C ILE A 82 -5.28 -6.66 29.28
N HIS A 83 -4.46 -6.97 28.27
CA HIS A 83 -3.25 -7.76 28.43
C HIS A 83 -2.08 -7.06 27.74
N LEU A 84 -1.10 -6.62 28.53
CA LEU A 84 0.16 -6.08 28.02
C LEU A 84 1.19 -7.21 27.94
N TYR A 85 1.69 -7.45 26.74
CA TYR A 85 2.86 -8.27 26.48
C TYR A 85 4.02 -7.35 26.16
N SER A 86 5.08 -7.41 26.96
CA SER A 86 6.28 -6.59 26.81
C SER A 86 7.52 -7.44 27.10
N ASP A 87 8.64 -7.09 26.47
CA ASP A 87 9.93 -7.68 26.77
C ASP A 87 10.78 -6.76 27.67
N ASN A 88 12.06 -7.08 27.88
CA ASN A 88 12.91 -6.32 28.80
C ASN A 88 13.75 -5.25 28.08
N ASN A 89 13.63 -5.13 26.76
CA ASN A 89 14.46 -4.28 25.94
C ASN A 89 13.69 -3.00 25.59
N HIS A 90 14.35 -1.84 25.69
CA HIS A 90 13.73 -0.53 25.39
C HIS A 90 12.39 -0.23 26.11
N ALA A 91 12.30 -0.49 27.42
CA ALA A 91 11.15 -0.14 28.27
C ALA A 91 10.74 1.35 28.14
N LEU A 92 9.46 1.59 27.81
CA LEU A 92 8.88 2.92 27.61
C LEU A 92 7.81 3.21 28.66
N GLU A 93 7.10 4.33 28.52
CA GLU A 93 6.19 4.83 29.56
C GLU A 93 4.86 4.04 29.67
N GLY A 94 4.65 3.01 28.84
CA GLY A 94 3.47 2.15 28.89
C GLY A 94 2.19 2.84 28.41
N PHE A 95 1.07 2.65 29.11
CA PHE A 95 -0.22 3.25 28.74
C PHE A 95 -0.99 3.78 29.94
N ASN A 96 -1.79 4.82 29.71
CA ASN A 96 -2.76 5.36 30.67
C ASN A 96 -4.14 5.42 30.00
N ALA A 97 -5.12 4.76 30.63
CA ALA A 97 -6.48 4.71 30.14
C ALA A 97 -7.51 4.81 31.26
N THR A 98 -8.71 5.27 30.90
CA THR A 98 -9.90 5.27 31.76
C THR A 98 -10.97 4.41 31.13
N TYR A 99 -11.62 3.58 31.93
CA TYR A 99 -12.79 2.83 31.49
C TYR A 99 -14.07 3.41 32.08
N THR A 100 -15.17 3.26 31.35
CA THR A 100 -16.52 3.59 31.81
C THR A 100 -17.42 2.39 31.60
N ILE A 101 -18.33 2.14 32.55
CA ILE A 101 -19.29 1.05 32.49
C ILE A 101 -20.67 1.70 32.36
N THR A 102 -21.37 1.38 31.28
CA THR A 102 -22.68 1.97 30.97
C THR A 102 -23.72 0.89 30.70
N ASP A 103 -24.99 1.22 30.93
CA ASP A 103 -26.12 0.32 30.62
C ASP A 103 -26.40 0.21 29.12
N CYS A 104 -25.96 1.18 28.32
CA CYS A 104 -26.10 1.19 26.88
C CYS A 104 -24.77 1.55 26.18
N PRO A 105 -24.55 1.10 24.93
CA PRO A 105 -23.39 1.46 24.13
C PRO A 105 -23.16 2.97 24.04
N TYR A 106 -21.94 3.43 24.29
CA TYR A 106 -21.53 4.85 24.23
C TYR A 106 -22.40 5.81 25.05
N ASN A 107 -23.19 5.30 26.01
CA ASN A 107 -24.25 6.06 26.68
C ASN A 107 -25.18 6.78 25.69
N CYS A 108 -25.50 6.10 24.58
CA CYS A 108 -26.27 6.62 23.45
C CYS A 108 -25.73 7.93 22.88
N SER A 109 -24.43 8.20 23.03
CA SER A 109 -23.73 9.40 22.55
C SER A 109 -24.39 10.72 22.94
N LYS A 110 -25.27 10.71 23.96
CA LYS A 110 -26.20 11.81 24.31
C LYS A 110 -27.16 12.23 23.19
N GLN A 111 -27.34 11.36 22.19
CA GLN A 111 -28.20 11.53 21.01
C GLN A 111 -29.28 10.44 20.94
N GLY A 112 -29.64 9.86 22.08
CA GLY A 112 -30.67 8.85 22.18
C GLY A 112 -31.00 8.49 23.62
N ASP A 113 -32.10 7.76 23.79
CA ASP A 113 -32.57 7.24 25.06
C ASP A 113 -32.13 5.78 25.24
N CYS A 114 -31.59 5.44 26.41
CA CYS A 114 -31.27 4.06 26.76
C CYS A 114 -32.52 3.31 27.23
N ARG A 115 -32.98 2.30 26.49
CA ARG A 115 -34.14 1.47 26.84
C ARG A 115 -33.76 -0.01 26.74
N ASN A 116 -33.91 -0.76 27.84
CA ASN A 116 -33.53 -2.19 27.91
C ASN A 116 -32.15 -2.47 27.30
N HIS A 117 -31.14 -1.69 27.67
CA HIS A 117 -29.75 -1.83 27.22
C HIS A 117 -29.51 -1.61 25.72
N THR A 118 -30.49 -1.04 25.02
CA THR A 118 -30.40 -0.64 23.61
C THR A 118 -30.66 0.86 23.48
N CYS A 119 -29.89 1.54 22.63
CA CYS A 119 -30.10 2.95 22.36
C CYS A 119 -31.20 3.16 21.33
N VAL A 120 -32.18 3.99 21.68
CA VAL A 120 -33.19 4.51 20.76
C VAL A 120 -32.74 5.91 20.35
N CYS A 121 -32.30 6.06 19.11
CA CYS A 121 -31.69 7.31 18.65
C CYS A 121 -32.71 8.42 18.40
N HIS A 122 -32.31 9.64 18.74
CA HIS A 122 -33.02 10.84 18.37
C HIS A 122 -33.04 11.02 16.86
N PHE A 123 -33.96 11.86 16.37
CA PHE A 123 -34.06 12.18 14.96
C PHE A 123 -32.71 12.68 14.42
N TRP A 124 -32.31 12.19 13.24
CA TRP A 124 -31.01 12.40 12.60
C TRP A 124 -29.80 11.68 13.20
N PHE A 125 -29.99 10.71 14.10
CA PHE A 125 -28.89 9.88 14.62
C PHE A 125 -29.19 8.39 14.45
N THR A 126 -28.12 7.63 14.27
CA THR A 126 -28.14 6.18 14.03
C THR A 126 -26.85 5.54 14.55
N GLY A 127 -26.76 4.21 14.46
CA GLY A 127 -25.69 3.42 15.05
C GLY A 127 -26.08 2.80 16.40
N LYS A 128 -25.21 1.93 16.93
CA LYS A 128 -25.52 1.15 18.15
C LYS A 128 -25.64 2.01 19.40
N GLY A 129 -24.95 3.15 19.43
CA GLY A 129 -25.05 4.15 20.48
C GLY A 129 -25.38 5.53 19.92
N CYS A 130 -26.07 5.63 18.79
CA CYS A 130 -26.46 6.93 18.18
C CYS A 130 -25.27 7.83 17.84
N GLU A 131 -24.12 7.20 17.55
CA GLU A 131 -22.85 7.87 17.31
C GLU A 131 -22.72 8.42 15.87
N LYS A 132 -23.59 7.97 14.96
CA LYS A 132 -23.57 8.35 13.55
C LYS A 132 -24.71 9.33 13.28
N ARG A 133 -24.43 10.37 12.50
CA ARG A 133 -25.48 11.23 11.95
C ARG A 133 -26.19 10.46 10.84
N SER A 134 -27.52 10.43 10.85
CA SER A 134 -28.30 9.96 9.71
C SER A 134 -27.97 10.84 8.50
N CYS A 135 -27.92 10.21 7.34
CA CYS A 135 -27.66 10.90 6.09
C CYS A 135 -28.69 12.03 5.85
N SER A 136 -28.22 13.17 5.35
CA SER A 136 -29.03 14.31 4.89
C SER A 136 -28.58 14.71 3.49
N THR A 137 -29.44 15.39 2.72
CA THR A 137 -29.10 15.80 1.34
C THR A 137 -27.88 16.71 1.28
N ASP A 138 -27.69 17.56 2.29
CA ASP A 138 -26.53 18.46 2.38
C ASP A 138 -25.20 17.70 2.53
N LEU A 139 -25.23 16.47 3.08
CA LEU A 139 -24.06 15.61 3.22
C LEU A 139 -23.65 14.92 1.91
N CYS A 140 -24.47 14.99 0.86
CA CYS A 140 -24.16 14.43 -0.46
C CYS A 140 -23.46 15.45 -1.39
N HIS A 141 -22.87 16.52 -0.81
CA HIS A 141 -22.11 17.58 -1.49
C HIS A 141 -22.82 18.23 -2.70
N GLY A 142 -24.15 18.17 -2.75
CA GLY A 142 -24.93 18.68 -3.89
C GLY A 142 -24.82 17.84 -5.17
N HIS A 143 -24.21 16.65 -5.08
CA HIS A 143 -23.98 15.72 -6.19
C HIS A 143 -24.71 14.39 -5.98
N GLY A 144 -25.81 14.44 -5.24
CA GLY A 144 -26.64 13.28 -4.97
C GLY A 144 -27.80 13.59 -4.03
N LYS A 145 -28.65 12.59 -3.83
CA LYS A 145 -29.80 12.64 -2.90
C LYS A 145 -29.63 11.61 -1.79
N CYS A 146 -29.96 12.00 -0.58
CA CYS A 146 -29.92 11.07 0.54
C CYS A 146 -31.13 10.13 0.54
N ASP A 147 -30.88 8.82 0.56
CA ASP A 147 -31.88 7.79 0.87
C ASP A 147 -31.90 7.56 2.38
N THR A 148 -32.91 8.13 3.05
CA THR A 148 -33.05 8.04 4.51
C THR A 148 -33.35 6.63 5.00
N ASN A 149 -33.91 5.75 4.16
CA ASN A 149 -34.19 4.36 4.53
C ASN A 149 -32.91 3.51 4.51
N LYS A 150 -32.01 3.79 3.56
CA LYS A 150 -30.72 3.10 3.42
C LYS A 150 -29.57 3.84 4.11
N GLU A 151 -29.85 5.00 4.71
CA GLU A 151 -28.90 5.90 5.38
C GLU A 151 -27.66 6.22 4.53
N ARG A 152 -27.85 6.49 3.22
CA ARG A 152 -26.73 6.71 2.29
C ARG A 152 -27.07 7.70 1.19
N CYS A 153 -26.05 8.28 0.57
CA CYS A 153 -26.20 9.08 -0.63
C CYS A 153 -26.36 8.21 -1.89
N ILE A 154 -27.34 8.56 -2.73
CA ILE A 154 -27.49 8.11 -4.11
C ILE A 154 -26.88 9.19 -4.97
N CYS A 155 -25.74 8.88 -5.61
CA CYS A 155 -24.96 9.86 -6.36
C CYS A 155 -25.51 10.09 -7.76
N ASP A 156 -25.28 11.30 -8.27
CA ASP A 156 -25.54 11.65 -9.66
C ASP A 156 -24.50 10.99 -10.59
N ASP A 157 -24.82 10.88 -11.88
CA ASP A 157 -24.01 10.17 -12.87
C ASP A 157 -22.56 10.66 -12.97
N GLY A 158 -21.62 9.79 -12.60
CA GLY A 158 -20.18 10.05 -12.62
C GLY A 158 -19.60 10.47 -11.27
N TYR A 159 -20.43 10.65 -10.24
CA TYR A 159 -20.00 10.84 -8.86
C TYR A 159 -20.11 9.54 -8.07
N VAL A 160 -19.12 9.29 -7.22
CA VAL A 160 -19.08 8.13 -6.33
C VAL A 160 -18.59 8.53 -4.95
N GLY A 161 -18.75 7.59 -4.02
CA GLY A 161 -18.29 7.66 -2.65
C GLY A 161 -19.40 7.89 -1.64
N ALA A 162 -19.04 7.86 -0.36
CA ALA A 162 -20.01 7.89 0.73
C ALA A 162 -20.85 9.19 0.73
N ASN A 163 -20.25 10.26 0.23
CA ASN A 163 -20.79 11.62 0.20
C ASN A 163 -20.95 12.15 -1.24
N CYS A 164 -20.79 11.31 -2.27
CA CYS A 164 -20.85 11.70 -3.69
C CYS A 164 -19.86 12.82 -4.08
N ASP A 165 -18.69 12.81 -3.48
CA ASP A 165 -17.66 13.84 -3.59
C ASP A 165 -16.59 13.51 -4.65
N LEU A 166 -16.40 12.24 -5.01
CA LEU A 166 -15.43 11.83 -6.02
C LEU A 166 -16.04 11.83 -7.42
N LEU A 167 -15.62 12.76 -8.27
CA LEU A 167 -15.92 12.77 -9.70
C LEU A 167 -14.98 11.86 -10.49
N LEU A 168 -15.51 10.96 -11.30
CA LEU A 168 -14.74 10.00 -12.10
C LEU A 168 -14.36 10.49 -13.51
N LYS A 169 -15.10 11.46 -14.07
CA LYS A 169 -15.05 11.79 -15.52
C LYS A 169 -13.85 12.64 -15.96
N ASN A 170 -13.24 13.40 -15.06
CA ASN A 170 -12.13 14.33 -15.37
C ASN A 170 -11.13 14.40 -14.21
N ASP A 171 -10.16 15.31 -14.25
CA ASP A 171 -9.15 15.47 -13.18
C ASP A 171 -9.54 16.47 -12.08
N SER A 172 -10.80 16.95 -12.03
CA SER A 172 -11.27 17.83 -10.95
C SER A 172 -11.22 17.09 -9.60
N GLY A 173 -10.75 17.77 -8.55
CA GLY A 173 -10.55 17.13 -7.23
C GLY A 173 -9.27 16.29 -7.13
N GLN A 174 -8.32 16.44 -8.06
CA GLN A 174 -6.99 15.86 -7.92
C GLN A 174 -6.28 16.34 -6.63
N GLY A 175 -5.35 15.55 -6.12
CA GLY A 175 -4.62 15.84 -4.89
C GLY A 175 -5.43 15.67 -3.60
N GLN A 176 -6.59 15.00 -3.65
CA GLN A 176 -7.49 14.88 -2.51
C GLN A 176 -7.84 13.42 -2.18
N TRP A 177 -8.11 13.19 -0.90
CA TRP A 177 -8.61 11.94 -0.34
C TRP A 177 -10.13 11.93 -0.26
N TYR A 178 -10.71 10.79 -0.61
CA TYR A 178 -12.14 10.54 -0.66
C TYR A 178 -12.49 9.27 0.10
N ILE A 179 -13.59 9.27 0.84
CA ILE A 179 -14.11 8.08 1.51
C ILE A 179 -15.16 7.45 0.62
N LEU A 180 -14.83 6.33 -0.02
CA LEU A 180 -15.80 5.66 -0.90
C LEU A 180 -16.83 4.87 -0.09
N SER A 181 -16.34 4.11 0.88
CA SER A 181 -17.19 3.36 1.80
C SER A 181 -16.54 3.34 3.18
N LYS A 182 -17.34 3.61 4.20
CA LYS A 182 -16.98 3.30 5.59
C LYS A 182 -17.17 1.80 5.85
N SER A 183 -16.89 1.35 7.07
CA SER A 183 -17.21 -0.02 7.50
C SER A 183 -18.68 -0.35 7.23
N SER A 184 -18.92 -1.42 6.49
CA SER A 184 -20.26 -1.92 6.17
C SER A 184 -20.48 -3.32 6.72
N ASN A 185 -21.73 -3.78 6.72
CA ASN A 185 -22.05 -5.16 7.11
C ASN A 185 -21.57 -6.19 6.07
N ILE A 186 -21.29 -5.74 4.84
CA ILE A 186 -20.84 -6.60 3.74
C ILE A 186 -19.32 -6.71 3.76
N PHE A 187 -18.61 -5.58 3.69
CA PHE A 187 -17.15 -5.57 3.79
C PHE A 187 -16.71 -5.55 5.25
N THR A 188 -16.52 -6.75 5.82
CA THR A 188 -16.06 -6.87 7.20
C THR A 188 -14.59 -6.44 7.32
N PRO A 189 -14.22 -5.66 8.37
CA PRO A 189 -12.85 -5.24 8.58
C PRO A 189 -11.82 -6.38 8.58
N ARG A 190 -10.72 -6.21 7.83
CA ARG A 190 -9.72 -7.28 7.62
C ARG A 190 -8.36 -6.77 7.12
N THR A 191 -7.34 -7.60 7.30
CA THR A 191 -5.99 -7.39 6.77
C THR A 191 -5.46 -8.64 6.05
N GLY A 192 -4.45 -8.50 5.20
CA GLY A 192 -3.83 -9.61 4.45
C GLY A 192 -4.75 -10.26 3.43
N HIS A 193 -5.73 -9.50 2.93
CA HIS A 193 -6.59 -9.88 1.82
C HIS A 193 -5.99 -9.39 0.51
N ILE A 194 -6.52 -9.85 -0.62
CA ILE A 194 -6.21 -9.28 -1.94
C ILE A 194 -7.33 -8.34 -2.37
N GLY A 195 -6.97 -7.32 -3.14
CA GLY A 195 -7.90 -6.37 -3.72
C GLY A 195 -7.48 -6.02 -5.14
N ILE A 196 -8.35 -6.28 -6.10
CA ILE A 196 -8.05 -6.21 -7.53
C ILE A 196 -9.15 -5.42 -8.23
N PHE A 197 -8.79 -4.32 -8.90
CA PHE A 197 -9.72 -3.56 -9.72
C PHE A 197 -9.83 -4.20 -11.11
N VAL A 198 -11.05 -4.47 -11.57
CA VAL A 198 -11.34 -5.06 -12.89
C VAL A 198 -12.03 -4.02 -13.75
N PRO A 199 -11.33 -3.40 -14.73
CA PRO A 199 -11.85 -2.28 -15.50
C PRO A 199 -13.15 -2.56 -16.25
N LYS A 200 -13.29 -3.74 -16.86
CA LYS A 200 -14.48 -4.08 -17.66
C LYS A 200 -15.77 -4.15 -16.83
N SER A 201 -15.68 -4.73 -15.63
CA SER A 201 -16.80 -4.77 -14.67
C SER A 201 -16.96 -3.46 -13.87
N ASN A 202 -16.02 -2.52 -14.05
CA ASN A 202 -15.91 -1.30 -13.28
C ASN A 202 -16.05 -1.51 -11.76
N SER A 203 -15.31 -2.49 -11.22
CA SER A 203 -15.49 -2.98 -9.85
C SER A 203 -14.16 -3.34 -9.18
N LEU A 204 -14.07 -3.07 -7.87
CA LEU A 204 -12.96 -3.51 -7.01
C LEU A 204 -13.34 -4.81 -6.29
N TRP A 205 -12.65 -5.90 -6.59
CA TRP A 205 -12.89 -7.23 -6.03
C TRP A 205 -11.97 -7.52 -4.85
N ILE A 206 -12.51 -8.04 -3.76
CA ILE A 206 -11.79 -8.41 -2.54
C ILE A 206 -12.01 -9.88 -2.21
N PHE A 207 -10.94 -10.60 -1.90
CA PHE A 207 -11.00 -11.98 -1.44
C PHE A 207 -10.14 -12.26 -0.20
N GLY A 208 -10.70 -13.06 0.70
CA GLY A 208 -9.99 -13.59 1.87
C GLY A 208 -9.63 -12.53 2.90
N GLY A 209 -8.61 -12.82 3.72
CA GLY A 209 -8.10 -11.95 4.78
C GLY A 209 -8.31 -12.49 6.19
N PHE A 210 -7.86 -11.70 7.17
CA PHE A 210 -7.93 -12.02 8.60
C PHE A 210 -8.57 -10.87 9.38
N THR A 211 -9.56 -11.19 10.21
CA THR A 211 -10.37 -10.24 11.00
C THR A 211 -9.90 -10.10 12.46
N LEU A 212 -8.64 -10.44 12.75
CA LEU A 212 -8.07 -10.69 14.09
C LEU A 212 -8.56 -11.95 14.79
N ASN A 213 -9.78 -12.39 14.48
CA ASN A 213 -10.42 -13.52 15.16
C ASN A 213 -10.68 -14.68 14.21
N LYS A 214 -10.88 -14.40 12.91
CA LYS A 214 -11.26 -15.39 11.91
C LYS A 214 -10.55 -15.13 10.58
N ILE A 215 -10.11 -16.20 9.95
CA ILE A 215 -9.69 -16.20 8.55
C ILE A 215 -10.95 -16.36 7.68
N VAL A 216 -11.11 -15.53 6.67
CA VAL A 216 -12.31 -15.48 5.83
C VAL A 216 -12.02 -15.89 4.37
N ASN A 217 -13.07 -16.24 3.61
CA ASN A 217 -13.05 -16.57 2.17
C ASN A 217 -14.32 -16.09 1.46
N ASP A 218 -14.98 -15.07 1.96
CA ASP A 218 -15.96 -14.36 1.16
C ASP A 218 -15.27 -13.66 -0.03
N LEU A 219 -15.99 -13.60 -1.14
CA LEU A 219 -15.63 -12.85 -2.33
C LEU A 219 -16.68 -11.75 -2.47
N LEU A 220 -16.24 -10.51 -2.48
CA LEU A 220 -17.11 -9.34 -2.53
C LEU A 220 -16.49 -8.31 -3.46
N TYR A 221 -17.32 -7.43 -4.02
CA TYR A 221 -16.83 -6.35 -4.88
C TYR A 221 -17.54 -5.04 -4.60
N TYR A 222 -16.82 -3.95 -4.78
CA TYR A 222 -17.38 -2.60 -4.81
C TYR A 222 -17.64 -2.20 -6.25
N SER A 223 -18.91 -2.03 -6.62
CA SER A 223 -19.28 -1.57 -7.96
C SER A 223 -19.30 -0.05 -8.01
N PHE A 224 -18.49 0.51 -8.91
CA PHE A 224 -18.48 1.96 -9.16
C PHE A 224 -19.71 2.42 -9.95
N ASN A 225 -20.47 1.50 -10.54
CA ASN A 225 -21.73 1.80 -11.21
C ASN A 225 -22.88 1.97 -10.21
N THR A 226 -22.95 1.12 -9.17
CA THR A 226 -24.01 1.16 -8.15
C THR A 226 -23.61 1.93 -6.89
N ASN A 227 -22.33 2.25 -6.73
CA ASN A 227 -21.72 2.86 -5.55
C ASN A 227 -21.97 2.03 -4.28
N GLN A 228 -21.83 0.70 -4.39
CA GLN A 228 -22.15 -0.25 -3.32
C GLN A 228 -21.23 -1.47 -3.30
N TRP A 229 -21.11 -2.07 -2.11
CA TRP A 229 -20.57 -3.40 -1.92
C TRP A 229 -21.61 -4.47 -2.24
N GLU A 230 -21.19 -5.50 -2.96
CA GLU A 230 -21.99 -6.66 -3.31
C GLU A 230 -21.23 -7.94 -2.94
N ASN A 231 -21.96 -8.97 -2.48
CA ASN A 231 -21.37 -10.24 -2.07
C ASN A 231 -21.64 -11.30 -3.13
N VAL A 232 -20.63 -12.12 -3.44
CA VAL A 232 -20.77 -13.22 -4.38
C VAL A 232 -21.22 -14.47 -3.66
N SER A 233 -22.27 -15.10 -4.20
CA SER A 233 -22.81 -16.35 -3.67
C SER A 233 -21.79 -17.48 -3.82
N LYS A 234 -21.56 -18.22 -2.74
CA LYS A 234 -20.60 -19.33 -2.73
C LYS A 234 -21.14 -20.52 -3.51
N THR A 235 -20.48 -20.85 -4.61
CA THR A 235 -20.74 -22.05 -5.40
C THR A 235 -19.49 -22.93 -5.40
N SER A 236 -19.67 -24.26 -5.33
CA SER A 236 -18.54 -25.19 -5.38
C SER A 236 -18.00 -25.28 -6.81
N PRO A 237 -16.68 -25.33 -7.04
CA PRO A 237 -15.61 -25.33 -6.04
C PRO A 237 -15.33 -23.92 -5.49
N TRP A 238 -14.80 -23.83 -4.26
CA TRP A 238 -14.53 -22.54 -3.62
C TRP A 238 -13.23 -22.60 -2.78
N PRO A 239 -12.32 -21.62 -2.88
CA PRO A 239 -11.09 -21.64 -2.11
C PRO A 239 -11.37 -21.54 -0.59
N VAL A 240 -10.68 -22.36 0.19
CA VAL A 240 -10.77 -22.31 1.66
C VAL A 240 -10.34 -20.94 2.23
N PRO A 241 -10.79 -20.56 3.44
CA PRO A 241 -10.38 -19.34 4.13
C PRO A 241 -8.87 -19.18 4.17
N ARG A 242 -8.38 -18.02 3.69
CA ARG A 242 -6.95 -17.72 3.62
C ARG A 242 -6.61 -16.24 3.74
N TYR A 243 -5.40 -15.93 4.19
CA TYR A 243 -4.83 -14.58 4.24
C TYR A 243 -3.33 -14.62 3.92
N GLY A 244 -2.73 -13.47 3.59
CA GLY A 244 -1.32 -13.39 3.17
C GLY A 244 -1.04 -14.07 1.82
N HIS A 245 -2.08 -14.33 1.04
CA HIS A 245 -1.99 -14.81 -0.33
C HIS A 245 -1.75 -13.63 -1.28
N ALA A 246 -1.21 -13.92 -2.46
CA ALA A 246 -1.03 -12.92 -3.51
C ALA A 246 -2.06 -13.13 -4.62
N GLY A 247 -2.37 -12.05 -5.34
CA GLY A 247 -3.30 -12.13 -6.45
C GLY A 247 -3.00 -11.12 -7.55
N ALA A 248 -3.47 -11.43 -8.76
CA ALA A 248 -3.29 -10.61 -9.95
C ALA A 248 -4.52 -10.71 -10.87
N GLU A 249 -4.76 -9.66 -11.65
CA GLU A 249 -5.79 -9.62 -12.70
C GLU A 249 -5.21 -10.11 -14.03
N PHE A 250 -6.02 -10.84 -14.79
CA PHE A 250 -5.80 -11.07 -16.22
C PHE A 250 -7.11 -11.42 -16.92
N GLU A 251 -7.44 -10.70 -17.99
CA GLU A 251 -8.63 -10.94 -18.83
C GLU A 251 -9.91 -11.14 -18.01
N ASP A 252 -10.19 -10.19 -17.10
CA ASP A 252 -11.37 -10.19 -16.22
C ASP A 252 -11.41 -11.37 -15.23
N CYS A 253 -10.29 -12.06 -15.04
CA CYS A 253 -10.16 -13.14 -14.08
C CYS A 253 -9.24 -12.74 -12.92
N LEU A 254 -9.61 -13.18 -11.72
CA LEU A 254 -8.83 -13.00 -10.50
C LEU A 254 -8.01 -14.27 -10.26
N TYR A 255 -6.69 -14.16 -10.32
CA TYR A 255 -5.78 -15.25 -9.97
C TYR A 255 -5.33 -15.06 -8.53
N ILE A 256 -5.36 -16.12 -7.71
CA ILE A 256 -4.83 -16.11 -6.34
C ILE A 256 -3.92 -17.31 -6.11
N TYR A 257 -2.82 -17.10 -5.39
CA TYR A 257 -1.87 -18.17 -5.04
C TYR A 257 -1.54 -18.17 -3.55
N GLY A 258 -1.51 -19.37 -2.98
CA GLY A 258 -0.97 -19.65 -1.65
C GLY A 258 -1.71 -18.98 -0.49
N GLY A 259 -0.94 -18.48 0.49
CA GLY A 259 -1.42 -17.91 1.74
C GLY A 259 -1.61 -18.93 2.86
N ILE A 260 -1.90 -18.43 4.06
CA ILE A 260 -2.16 -19.23 5.26
C ILE A 260 -3.64 -19.60 5.30
N ILE A 261 -3.95 -20.90 5.29
CA ILE A 261 -5.33 -21.40 5.34
C ILE A 261 -5.83 -21.56 6.78
N ALA A 262 -7.14 -21.82 6.95
CA ALA A 262 -7.78 -21.96 8.26
C ALA A 262 -7.09 -22.95 9.24
N THR A 263 -6.48 -24.02 8.72
CA THR A 263 -5.71 -25.01 9.50
C THR A 263 -4.31 -24.51 9.90
N ARG A 264 -3.98 -23.24 9.58
CA ARG A 264 -2.67 -22.60 9.75
C ARG A 264 -1.54 -23.22 8.92
N VAL A 265 -1.89 -24.03 7.94
CA VAL A 265 -0.96 -24.54 6.93
C VAL A 265 -0.84 -23.50 5.80
N TYR A 266 0.27 -23.49 5.07
CA TYR A 266 0.46 -22.64 3.90
C TYR A 266 -0.02 -23.41 2.67
N SER A 267 -0.69 -22.74 1.75
CA SER A 267 -1.20 -23.34 0.52
C SER A 267 -0.21 -23.15 -0.64
N ASP A 268 -0.21 -24.10 -1.58
CA ASP A 268 0.45 -24.04 -2.89
C ASP A 268 -0.56 -24.03 -4.06
N GLU A 269 -1.83 -23.74 -3.76
CA GLU A 269 -2.91 -23.79 -4.75
C GLU A 269 -2.98 -22.49 -5.56
N LEU A 270 -3.19 -22.64 -6.87
CA LEU A 270 -3.53 -21.55 -7.79
C LEU A 270 -5.03 -21.62 -8.12
N TRP A 271 -5.77 -20.60 -7.72
CA TRP A 271 -7.20 -20.47 -8.01
C TRP A 271 -7.47 -19.33 -8.97
N VAL A 272 -8.49 -19.49 -9.81
CA VAL A 272 -8.93 -18.50 -10.79
C VAL A 272 -10.42 -18.25 -10.62
N PHE A 273 -10.83 -17.00 -10.48
CA PHE A 273 -12.23 -16.61 -10.53
C PHE A 273 -12.52 -15.84 -11.81
N ASN A 274 -13.44 -16.33 -12.63
CA ASN A 274 -13.88 -15.59 -13.81
C ASN A 274 -15.04 -14.66 -13.40
N THR A 275 -14.85 -13.35 -13.52
CA THR A 275 -15.86 -12.36 -13.07
C THR A 275 -17.12 -12.34 -13.94
N THR A 276 -17.04 -12.81 -15.19
CA THR A 276 -18.19 -12.92 -16.09
C THR A 276 -19.00 -14.19 -15.83
N LEU A 277 -18.33 -15.31 -15.61
CA LEU A 277 -18.98 -16.61 -15.35
C LEU A 277 -19.43 -16.77 -13.89
N GLY A 278 -18.81 -16.06 -12.95
CA GLY A 278 -19.18 -16.09 -11.54
C GLY A 278 -18.74 -17.36 -10.79
N HIS A 279 -17.71 -18.07 -11.28
CA HIS A 279 -17.24 -19.33 -10.70
C HIS A 279 -15.72 -19.38 -10.52
N TRP A 280 -15.29 -20.11 -9.49
CA TRP A 280 -13.88 -20.43 -9.23
C TRP A 280 -13.45 -21.71 -9.95
N TYR A 281 -12.18 -21.75 -10.33
CA TYR A 281 -11.50 -22.91 -10.89
C TYR A 281 -10.19 -23.12 -10.13
N LEU A 282 -9.91 -24.37 -9.76
CA LEU A 282 -8.61 -24.77 -9.21
C LEU A 282 -7.74 -25.25 -10.37
N ILE A 283 -6.58 -24.63 -10.55
CA ILE A 283 -5.57 -25.11 -11.50
C ILE A 283 -4.82 -26.26 -10.82
N SER A 284 -5.01 -27.48 -11.32
CA SER A 284 -4.57 -28.73 -10.68
C SER A 284 -3.30 -29.35 -11.29
N GLU A 285 -2.77 -28.80 -12.38
CA GLU A 285 -1.55 -29.30 -13.03
C GLU A 285 -0.30 -29.01 -12.17
N LYS A 286 -0.03 -29.90 -11.23
CA LYS A 286 1.25 -29.92 -10.51
C LYS A 286 2.33 -30.53 -11.41
N ASN A 287 3.42 -29.81 -11.57
CA ASN A 287 4.61 -30.28 -12.27
C ASN A 287 5.83 -30.13 -11.36
N ARG A 288 7.02 -30.58 -11.80
CA ARG A 288 8.26 -30.46 -11.01
C ARG A 288 8.67 -29.03 -10.65
N HIS A 289 8.07 -28.05 -11.31
CA HIS A 289 8.33 -26.62 -11.17
C HIS A 289 7.19 -25.88 -10.48
N THR A 290 6.21 -26.60 -9.91
CA THR A 290 5.17 -25.98 -9.09
C THR A 290 5.84 -25.31 -7.89
N PRO A 291 5.50 -24.03 -7.60
CA PRO A 291 6.11 -23.33 -6.48
C PRO A 291 5.74 -24.01 -5.15
N PRO A 292 6.53 -23.79 -4.10
CA PRO A 292 6.20 -24.32 -2.78
C PRO A 292 5.00 -23.58 -2.17
N SER A 293 4.51 -24.10 -1.04
CA SER A 293 3.52 -23.42 -0.22
C SER A 293 4.11 -22.16 0.43
N LEU A 294 3.51 -21.01 0.20
CA LEU A 294 4.08 -19.71 0.54
C LEU A 294 3.03 -18.73 1.09
N THR A 295 3.45 -17.80 1.93
CA THR A 295 2.67 -16.64 2.38
C THR A 295 3.50 -15.36 2.28
N SER A 296 2.85 -14.21 2.21
CA SER A 296 3.50 -12.89 2.13
C SER A 296 4.48 -12.77 0.94
N HIS A 297 4.18 -13.49 -0.15
CA HIS A 297 4.87 -13.41 -1.43
C HIS A 297 4.14 -12.41 -2.35
N THR A 298 4.69 -12.17 -3.54
CA THR A 298 4.04 -11.36 -4.58
C THR A 298 3.67 -12.20 -5.80
N LEU A 299 2.59 -11.80 -6.48
CA LEU A 299 2.14 -12.37 -7.75
C LEU A 299 1.89 -11.20 -8.70
N THR A 300 2.65 -11.14 -9.79
CA THR A 300 2.65 -9.98 -10.69
C THR A 300 2.41 -10.43 -12.12
N ARG A 301 1.44 -9.79 -12.79
CA ARG A 301 1.15 -10.03 -14.22
C ARG A 301 2.21 -9.38 -15.10
N VAL A 302 2.80 -10.18 -15.99
CA VAL A 302 3.75 -9.76 -17.02
C VAL A 302 3.27 -10.35 -18.34
N ASN A 303 2.62 -9.53 -19.17
CA ASN A 303 2.00 -9.98 -20.42
C ASN A 303 1.06 -11.18 -20.16
N ASN A 304 1.35 -12.33 -20.78
CA ASN A 304 0.60 -13.59 -20.67
C ASN A 304 1.15 -14.54 -19.59
N TRP A 305 1.92 -14.02 -18.64
CA TRP A 305 2.54 -14.78 -17.55
C TRP A 305 2.21 -14.15 -16.20
N LEU A 306 2.11 -14.98 -15.17
CA LEU A 306 2.18 -14.52 -13.79
C LEU A 306 3.53 -14.90 -13.20
N TYR A 307 4.21 -13.95 -12.58
CA TYR A 307 5.45 -14.16 -11.85
C TYR A 307 5.16 -14.20 -10.36
N LEU A 308 5.62 -15.26 -9.70
CA LEU A 308 5.61 -15.43 -8.26
C LEU A 308 7.01 -15.20 -7.72
N PHE A 309 7.15 -14.36 -6.71
CA PHE A 309 8.45 -14.05 -6.12
C PHE A 309 8.41 -13.92 -4.58
N GLY A 310 9.44 -14.49 -3.95
CA GLY A 310 9.70 -14.42 -2.52
C GLY A 310 8.64 -15.09 -1.65
N GLY A 311 8.48 -14.60 -0.42
CA GLY A 311 7.55 -15.10 0.58
C GLY A 311 8.20 -15.95 1.67
N LEU A 312 7.40 -16.27 2.66
CA LEU A 312 7.74 -17.10 3.81
C LEU A 312 7.32 -18.55 3.56
N LEU A 313 8.27 -19.47 3.77
CA LEU A 313 8.10 -20.91 3.73
C LEU A 313 7.70 -21.44 5.11
N MET A 314 7.10 -22.63 5.16
CA MET A 314 6.63 -23.25 6.41
C MET A 314 7.75 -23.44 7.46
N ASN A 315 8.98 -23.64 6.98
CA ASN A 315 10.16 -23.82 7.84
C ASN A 315 10.68 -22.51 8.46
N GLY A 316 10.02 -21.36 8.22
CA GLY A 316 10.43 -20.05 8.71
C GLY A 316 11.39 -19.30 7.78
N SER A 317 11.90 -19.92 6.72
CA SER A 317 12.85 -19.27 5.80
C SER A 317 12.14 -18.43 4.74
N PHE A 318 12.76 -17.33 4.32
CA PHE A 318 12.28 -16.56 3.18
C PHE A 318 12.84 -17.11 1.87
N SER A 319 11.95 -17.29 0.90
CA SER A 319 12.30 -17.72 -0.45
C SER A 319 13.01 -16.58 -1.21
N SER A 320 14.02 -16.94 -2.00
CA SER A 320 14.61 -16.06 -3.03
C SER A 320 14.31 -16.54 -4.45
N ASP A 321 13.51 -17.60 -4.57
CA ASP A 321 13.21 -18.25 -5.83
C ASP A 321 12.09 -17.50 -6.55
N MET A 322 12.06 -17.68 -7.86
CA MET A 322 11.07 -17.07 -8.71
C MET A 322 10.50 -18.11 -9.66
N TYR A 323 9.19 -18.10 -9.76
CA TYR A 323 8.43 -19.02 -10.59
C TYR A 323 7.54 -18.20 -11.50
N ARG A 324 7.17 -18.77 -12.65
CA ARG A 324 6.17 -18.17 -13.52
C ARG A 324 5.24 -19.22 -14.09
N VAL A 325 3.99 -18.84 -14.31
CA VAL A 325 2.99 -19.69 -14.96
C VAL A 325 2.49 -19.01 -16.22
N ASN A 326 2.40 -19.77 -17.30
CA ASN A 326 1.80 -19.30 -18.54
C ASN A 326 0.28 -19.33 -18.41
N LEU A 327 -0.38 -18.23 -18.68
CA LEU A 327 -1.83 -18.11 -18.46
C LEU A 327 -2.66 -18.84 -19.53
N THR A 328 -2.08 -19.10 -20.71
CA THR A 328 -2.74 -19.90 -21.75
C THR A 328 -2.59 -21.39 -21.54
N SER A 329 -1.40 -21.86 -21.13
CA SER A 329 -1.13 -23.30 -20.96
C SER A 329 -1.29 -23.81 -19.53
N GLY A 330 -1.31 -22.94 -18.52
CA GLY A 330 -1.36 -23.34 -17.10
C GLY A 330 -0.06 -23.95 -16.55
N VAL A 331 1.01 -24.01 -17.37
CA VAL A 331 2.26 -24.70 -17.01
C VAL A 331 3.19 -23.79 -16.21
N TRP A 332 3.64 -24.27 -15.05
CA TRP A 332 4.66 -23.63 -14.22
C TRP A 332 6.09 -23.84 -14.73
N GLU A 333 6.91 -22.82 -14.58
CA GLU A 333 8.35 -22.81 -14.86
C GLU A 333 9.14 -22.16 -13.72
N HIS A 334 10.24 -22.78 -13.33
CA HIS A 334 11.22 -22.14 -12.45
C HIS A 334 12.10 -21.16 -13.25
N VAL A 335 12.18 -19.91 -12.79
CA VAL A 335 12.97 -18.87 -13.43
C VAL A 335 14.42 -19.00 -12.98
N LYS A 336 15.27 -19.58 -13.84
CA LYS A 336 16.73 -19.63 -13.60
C LYS A 336 17.32 -18.22 -13.62
N ILE A 337 17.64 -17.70 -12.44
CA ILE A 337 18.28 -16.40 -12.26
C ILE A 337 19.78 -16.52 -12.61
N ARG A 338 20.29 -15.60 -13.43
CA ARG A 338 21.69 -15.60 -13.89
C ARG A 338 22.64 -14.88 -12.93
N GLY A 339 22.16 -13.90 -12.17
CA GLY A 339 23.01 -13.17 -11.23
C GLY A 339 22.29 -12.17 -10.33
N GLY A 340 23.09 -11.33 -9.67
CA GLY A 340 22.69 -10.45 -8.58
C GLY A 340 22.80 -11.12 -7.19
N ARG A 341 22.89 -10.29 -6.14
CA ARG A 341 23.16 -10.75 -4.76
C ARG A 341 21.98 -11.56 -4.19
N THR A 342 22.13 -12.88 -4.11
CA THR A 342 21.07 -13.83 -3.72
C THR A 342 20.49 -13.58 -2.33
N PHE A 343 21.35 -13.28 -1.36
CA PHE A 343 20.97 -13.05 0.03
C PHE A 343 19.99 -11.88 0.21
N MET A 344 20.15 -10.81 -0.56
CA MET A 344 19.29 -9.60 -0.49
C MET A 344 17.90 -9.81 -1.09
N ARG A 345 17.61 -10.98 -1.67
CA ARG A 345 16.35 -11.33 -2.36
C ARG A 345 15.45 -12.25 -1.55
N ARG A 346 15.90 -12.67 -0.37
CA ARG A 346 15.09 -13.46 0.56
C ARG A 346 14.11 -12.54 1.25
N LEU A 347 12.98 -12.27 0.59
CA LEU A 347 12.06 -11.20 0.94
C LEU A 347 10.66 -11.72 1.23
N ALA A 348 10.00 -11.19 2.26
CA ALA A 348 8.58 -11.42 2.55
C ALA A 348 7.87 -10.11 2.90
N GLY A 349 6.60 -9.96 2.54
CA GLY A 349 5.87 -8.70 2.74
C GLY A 349 6.44 -7.52 1.92
N HIS A 350 7.15 -7.83 0.85
CA HIS A 350 7.61 -6.86 -0.15
C HIS A 350 6.49 -6.62 -1.19
N THR A 351 6.67 -5.63 -2.05
CA THR A 351 5.81 -5.39 -3.20
C THR A 351 6.58 -5.57 -4.50
N THR A 352 5.88 -5.99 -5.54
CA THR A 352 6.44 -6.20 -6.88
C THR A 352 5.48 -5.62 -7.91
N VAL A 353 6.00 -4.73 -8.77
CA VAL A 353 5.25 -4.18 -9.90
C VAL A 353 5.98 -4.46 -11.21
N PHE A 354 5.23 -4.68 -12.28
CA PHE A 354 5.80 -4.85 -13.61
C PHE A 354 5.84 -3.53 -14.35
N HIS A 355 7.04 -3.07 -14.68
CA HIS A 355 7.25 -1.87 -15.47
C HIS A 355 7.56 -2.27 -16.92
N GLN A 356 6.63 -1.96 -17.82
CA GLN A 356 6.61 -2.50 -19.18
C GLN A 356 7.75 -1.94 -20.04
N GLU A 357 8.04 -0.65 -19.90
CA GLU A 357 8.96 0.12 -20.71
C GLU A 357 10.42 -0.31 -20.47
N SER A 358 10.78 -0.63 -19.23
CA SER A 358 12.09 -1.21 -18.90
C SER A 358 12.10 -2.74 -18.98
N ASN A 359 10.94 -3.37 -19.21
CA ASN A 359 10.76 -4.82 -19.18
C ASN A 359 11.34 -5.47 -17.90
N SER A 360 11.02 -4.86 -16.75
CA SER A 360 11.57 -5.26 -15.46
C SER A 360 10.51 -5.34 -14.38
N LEU A 361 10.72 -6.25 -13.43
CA LEU A 361 9.98 -6.29 -12.18
C LEU A 361 10.68 -5.38 -11.17
N LEU A 362 9.99 -4.35 -10.68
CA LEU A 362 10.48 -3.50 -9.61
C LEU A 362 10.01 -4.06 -8.28
N VAL A 363 10.95 -4.35 -7.39
CA VAL A 363 10.69 -4.91 -6.05
C VAL A 363 11.13 -3.92 -4.99
N PHE A 364 10.21 -3.60 -4.08
CA PHE A 364 10.46 -2.63 -3.02
C PHE A 364 10.15 -3.18 -1.63
N GLY A 365 11.04 -2.86 -0.69
CA GLY A 365 10.86 -3.09 0.75
C GLY A 365 10.68 -4.56 1.15
N GLY A 366 10.02 -4.77 2.29
CA GLY A 366 9.75 -6.07 2.89
C GLY A 366 10.68 -6.44 4.04
N PHE A 367 10.43 -7.60 4.63
CA PHE A 367 11.33 -8.26 5.56
C PHE A 367 12.40 -9.03 4.81
N TRP A 368 13.63 -8.92 5.28
CA TRP A 368 14.78 -9.69 4.79
C TRP A 368 15.53 -10.30 5.98
N MET A 369 16.23 -11.41 5.75
CA MET A 369 17.07 -12.02 6.79
C MET A 369 18.42 -11.30 6.81
N GLU A 370 18.82 -10.75 7.96
CA GLU A 370 20.18 -10.22 8.18
C GLU A 370 21.10 -11.33 8.71
N SER A 371 20.57 -12.20 9.56
CA SER A 371 21.27 -13.36 10.09
C SER A 371 20.32 -14.56 10.19
N ALA A 372 20.83 -15.72 10.63
CA ALA A 372 20.01 -16.92 10.79
C ALA A 372 18.91 -16.78 11.87
N SER A 373 19.03 -15.81 12.78
CA SER A 373 18.12 -15.60 13.90
C SER A 373 17.43 -14.24 13.92
N ALA A 374 17.73 -13.36 12.95
CA ALA A 374 17.19 -12.00 12.92
C ALA A 374 16.70 -11.62 11.51
N SER A 375 15.42 -11.23 11.44
CA SER A 375 14.84 -10.55 10.29
C SER A 375 14.81 -9.05 10.53
N GLN A 376 15.19 -8.28 9.52
CA GLN A 376 15.03 -6.83 9.51
C GLN A 376 14.08 -6.39 8.40
N ARG A 377 13.64 -5.13 8.42
CA ARG A 377 12.95 -4.50 7.29
C ARG A 377 13.96 -3.86 6.37
N THR A 378 13.62 -3.74 5.09
CA THR A 378 14.42 -3.01 4.10
C THR A 378 13.60 -1.92 3.44
N ASN A 379 14.28 -0.91 2.91
CA ASN A 379 13.72 0.12 2.02
C ASN A 379 14.46 0.13 0.68
N SER A 380 15.04 -1.01 0.31
CA SER A 380 15.79 -1.15 -0.93
C SER A 380 14.84 -1.34 -2.11
N LEU A 381 15.22 -0.71 -3.23
CA LEU A 381 14.57 -0.87 -4.53
C LEU A 381 15.46 -1.74 -5.41
N HIS A 382 14.89 -2.80 -5.95
CA HIS A 382 15.55 -3.72 -6.87
C HIS A 382 14.79 -3.78 -8.19
N ALA A 383 15.51 -4.01 -9.27
CA ALA A 383 14.95 -4.34 -10.57
C ALA A 383 15.40 -5.72 -11.00
N PHE A 384 14.46 -6.59 -11.36
CA PHE A 384 14.75 -7.83 -12.06
C PHE A 384 14.49 -7.62 -13.56
N HIS A 385 15.57 -7.65 -14.33
CA HIS A 385 15.51 -7.51 -15.79
C HIS A 385 15.07 -8.83 -16.41
N LEU A 386 13.87 -8.86 -17.01
CA LEU A 386 13.22 -10.12 -17.41
C LEU A 386 13.99 -10.86 -18.52
N LYS A 387 14.61 -10.14 -19.45
CA LYS A 387 15.35 -10.70 -20.58
C LYS A 387 16.70 -11.28 -20.13
N GLU A 388 17.47 -10.50 -19.37
CA GLU A 388 18.80 -10.86 -18.86
C GLU A 388 18.72 -11.83 -17.67
N ARG A 389 17.55 -11.92 -17.03
CA ARG A 389 17.30 -12.70 -15.81
C ARG A 389 18.29 -12.36 -14.70
N TYR A 390 18.53 -11.07 -14.52
CA TYR A 390 19.54 -10.53 -13.61
C TYR A 390 18.91 -9.48 -12.70
N TRP A 391 19.34 -9.45 -11.44
CA TRP A 391 18.89 -8.48 -10.44
C TRP A 391 19.88 -7.34 -10.29
N SER A 392 19.40 -6.10 -10.45
CA SER A 392 20.14 -4.88 -10.11
C SER A 392 19.55 -4.24 -8.86
N LYS A 393 20.42 -3.75 -7.95
CA LYS A 393 20.00 -2.94 -6.81
C LYS A 393 20.23 -1.46 -7.11
N MET A 394 19.19 -0.64 -6.95
CA MET A 394 19.30 0.82 -7.06
C MET A 394 19.65 1.42 -5.69
N ALA A 395 20.92 1.76 -5.50
CA ALA A 395 21.41 2.35 -4.26
C ALA A 395 21.13 3.86 -4.26
N HIS A 396 20.20 4.28 -3.42
CA HIS A 396 19.89 5.69 -3.19
C HIS A 396 20.69 6.17 -1.97
N PRO A 397 21.79 6.92 -2.15
CA PRO A 397 22.58 7.44 -1.04
C PRO A 397 21.76 8.48 -0.27
N TYR A 398 22.02 8.60 1.04
CA TYR A 398 21.27 9.48 1.93
C TYR A 398 21.27 10.95 1.47
N THR A 399 22.34 11.39 0.81
CA THR A 399 22.52 12.76 0.29
C THR A 399 21.57 13.12 -0.86
N GLN A 400 20.95 12.14 -1.53
CA GLN A 400 20.08 12.34 -2.69
C GLN A 400 18.59 12.03 -2.41
N SER A 401 18.23 11.69 -1.15
CA SER A 401 16.98 10.95 -0.90
C SER A 401 16.21 11.38 0.36
N LYS A 402 16.03 12.69 0.57
CA LYS A 402 15.27 13.24 1.71
C LYS A 402 13.84 12.70 1.83
N HIS A 403 13.24 12.29 0.71
CA HIS A 403 11.85 11.80 0.62
C HIS A 403 11.72 10.28 0.51
N ARG A 404 12.81 9.53 0.74
CA ARG A 404 12.78 8.08 0.70
C ARG A 404 11.96 7.50 1.86
N PRO A 405 11.18 6.44 1.63
CA PRO A 405 10.59 5.68 2.71
C PRO A 405 11.65 5.12 3.66
N ARG A 406 11.29 5.04 4.93
CA ARG A 406 12.05 4.27 5.92
C ARG A 406 11.90 2.77 5.63
N VAL A 407 12.60 1.94 6.39
CA VAL A 407 12.48 0.48 6.27
C VAL A 407 11.03 0.05 6.49
N ILE A 408 10.45 -0.66 5.52
CA ILE A 408 8.99 -0.82 5.45
C ILE A 408 8.60 -2.18 4.88
N ALA A 409 7.57 -2.81 5.46
CA ALA A 409 7.03 -4.10 5.02
C ALA A 409 5.49 -4.08 5.04
N HIS A 410 4.85 -5.00 4.32
CA HIS A 410 3.38 -5.07 4.17
C HIS A 410 2.74 -3.74 3.72
N HIS A 411 3.51 -2.92 2.99
CA HIS A 411 3.02 -1.74 2.29
C HIS A 411 2.37 -2.17 0.96
N SER A 412 1.71 -1.23 0.30
CA SER A 412 1.26 -1.40 -1.08
C SER A 412 2.11 -0.56 -2.02
N ALA A 413 2.36 -1.06 -3.23
CA ALA A 413 2.99 -0.30 -4.30
C ALA A 413 2.25 -0.52 -5.62
N VAL A 414 2.04 0.55 -6.37
CA VAL A 414 1.39 0.53 -7.68
C VAL A 414 2.12 1.45 -8.65
N LEU A 415 1.94 1.24 -9.94
CA LEU A 415 2.43 2.13 -10.99
C LEU A 415 1.32 3.08 -11.43
N MET A 416 1.62 4.37 -11.50
CA MET A 416 0.77 5.39 -12.10
C MET A 416 1.64 6.34 -12.90
N GLY A 417 1.39 6.42 -14.21
CA GLY A 417 2.27 7.15 -15.12
C GLY A 417 3.72 6.64 -14.99
N ASN A 418 4.66 7.57 -14.83
CA ASN A 418 6.08 7.26 -14.63
C ASN A 418 6.48 7.16 -13.14
N TYR A 419 5.51 6.96 -12.24
CA TYR A 419 5.74 6.93 -10.80
C TYR A 419 5.43 5.55 -10.21
N LEU A 420 6.35 5.09 -9.37
CA LEU A 420 6.07 4.08 -8.37
C LEU A 420 5.49 4.77 -7.14
N VAL A 421 4.22 4.49 -6.86
CA VAL A 421 3.46 5.06 -5.75
C VAL A 421 3.38 4.04 -4.64
N ILE A 422 3.92 4.36 -3.47
CA ILE A 422 3.93 3.50 -2.28
C ILE A 422 3.10 4.14 -1.19
N PHE A 423 2.23 3.35 -0.56
CA PHE A 423 1.37 3.82 0.52
C PHE A 423 1.39 2.89 1.73
N GLY A 424 1.53 3.53 2.89
CA GLY A 424 1.49 2.90 4.20
C GLY A 424 2.52 1.80 4.38
N GLY A 425 2.37 1.00 5.44
CA GLY A 425 3.25 -0.11 5.75
C GLY A 425 3.63 -0.20 7.23
N ASN A 426 4.19 -1.34 7.60
CA ASN A 426 4.77 -1.59 8.90
C ASN A 426 6.22 -1.11 8.89
N SER A 427 6.50 -0.08 9.68
CA SER A 427 7.82 0.55 9.83
C SER A 427 8.30 0.39 11.28
N HIS A 428 9.61 0.48 11.52
CA HIS A 428 10.19 0.62 12.85
C HIS A 428 11.66 1.03 12.75
N VAL A 429 12.06 2.03 13.54
CA VAL A 429 13.47 2.40 13.71
C VAL A 429 13.70 2.74 15.19
N HIS A 430 14.40 1.86 15.91
CA HIS A 430 14.57 1.92 17.38
C HIS A 430 15.18 3.26 17.89
N ASN A 431 16.01 3.94 17.10
CA ASN A 431 16.85 5.05 17.58
C ASN A 431 16.37 6.46 17.22
N ASP A 432 15.46 6.62 16.26
CA ASP A 432 15.08 7.95 15.76
C ASP A 432 13.57 8.21 15.86
N TRP A 433 12.72 7.25 15.46
CA TRP A 433 11.28 7.46 15.31
C TRP A 433 10.47 6.15 15.46
N LYS A 434 9.45 6.16 16.32
CA LYS A 434 8.61 4.98 16.64
C LYS A 434 7.32 4.94 15.81
N ILE A 435 7.45 4.92 14.49
CA ILE A 435 6.28 4.79 13.61
C ILE A 435 5.95 3.31 13.42
N CYS A 436 4.90 2.83 14.10
CA CYS A 436 4.39 1.45 13.93
C CYS A 436 3.59 1.27 12.63
N TYR A 437 2.89 2.33 12.24
CA TYR A 437 1.94 2.35 11.14
C TYR A 437 2.25 3.55 10.27
N ASP A 438 2.87 3.32 9.12
CA ASP A 438 3.16 4.38 8.17
C ASP A 438 1.87 4.79 7.46
N GLY A 439 1.64 6.10 7.32
CA GLY A 439 0.47 6.69 6.67
C GLY A 439 0.84 7.59 5.50
N GLU A 440 2.12 7.68 5.16
CA GLU A 440 2.62 8.58 4.13
C GLU A 440 2.43 7.98 2.73
N LEU A 441 2.34 8.89 1.75
CA LEU A 441 2.40 8.56 0.33
C LEU A 441 3.81 8.89 -0.19
N TYR A 442 4.50 7.87 -0.69
CA TYR A 442 5.84 8.02 -1.25
C TYR A 442 5.80 7.88 -2.77
N LEU A 443 6.54 8.76 -3.43
CA LEU A 443 6.60 8.83 -4.89
C LEU A 443 8.03 8.64 -5.35
N TYR A 444 8.24 7.65 -6.19
CA TYR A 444 9.51 7.44 -6.88
C TYR A 444 9.29 7.63 -8.38
N ASN A 445 9.89 8.68 -8.94
CA ASN A 445 9.86 8.89 -10.39
C ASN A 445 10.84 7.91 -11.03
N ILE A 446 10.32 7.01 -11.88
CA ILE A 446 11.08 5.92 -12.50
C ILE A 446 11.97 6.45 -13.62
N GLY A 447 11.56 7.49 -14.34
CA GLY A 447 12.38 8.15 -15.35
C GLY A 447 13.66 8.75 -14.75
N CYS A 448 13.50 9.65 -13.79
CA CYS A 448 14.59 10.39 -13.14
C CYS A 448 15.25 9.66 -11.97
N HIS A 449 14.80 8.45 -11.69
CA HIS A 449 15.32 7.60 -10.63
C HIS A 449 15.47 8.32 -9.28
N THR A 450 14.49 9.13 -8.91
CA THR A 450 14.54 9.98 -7.71
C THR A 450 13.25 9.93 -6.90
N TRP A 451 13.40 10.08 -5.58
CA TRP A 451 12.26 10.17 -4.65
C TRP A 451 11.75 11.61 -4.59
N VAL A 452 10.47 11.79 -4.85
CA VAL A 452 9.81 13.10 -4.94
C VAL A 452 8.95 13.34 -3.69
N SER A 453 8.94 14.59 -3.21
CA SER A 453 8.06 15.00 -2.12
C SER A 453 6.60 15.04 -2.58
N HIS A 454 5.73 14.35 -1.85
CA HIS A 454 4.29 14.41 -2.07
C HIS A 454 3.72 15.82 -1.78
N GLY A 455 4.07 16.44 -0.65
CA GLY A 455 3.59 17.79 -0.30
C GLY A 455 4.01 18.90 -1.27
N ALA A 456 5.14 18.75 -1.96
CA ALA A 456 5.55 19.69 -3.01
C ALA A 456 4.57 19.71 -4.20
N LEU A 457 3.91 18.58 -4.49
CA LEU A 457 2.98 18.41 -5.61
C LEU A 457 1.57 18.93 -5.30
N GLU A 458 1.19 19.00 -4.02
CA GLU A 458 -0.13 19.51 -3.57
C GLU A 458 -0.23 21.04 -3.57
N GLU A 459 0.89 21.76 -3.45
CA GLU A 459 0.93 23.24 -3.42
C GLU A 459 0.36 23.92 -4.69
N ARG A 460 0.25 23.22 -5.84
CA ARG A 460 -0.45 23.74 -7.04
C ARG A 460 -1.93 24.03 -6.78
N ILE A 461 -2.52 23.42 -5.74
CA ILE A 461 -3.95 23.44 -5.45
C ILE A 461 -4.25 24.31 -4.21
N MET A 462 -3.29 24.41 -3.28
CA MET A 462 -3.50 25.02 -1.96
C MET A 462 -3.39 26.55 -1.92
N SER A 463 -2.91 27.21 -2.99
CA SER A 463 -2.84 28.69 -3.03
C SER A 463 -4.19 29.38 -3.21
N LYS A 464 -5.30 28.62 -3.32
CA LYS A 464 -6.67 29.17 -3.44
C LYS A 464 -7.67 28.76 -2.36
N MET A 465 -7.34 27.86 -1.43
CA MET A 465 -8.29 27.47 -0.37
C MET A 465 -7.55 27.04 0.90
N GLU A 466 -7.21 27.99 1.76
CA GLU A 466 -6.66 27.74 3.11
C GLU A 466 -7.69 27.14 4.10
N GLU A 467 -8.95 26.94 3.71
CA GLU A 467 -9.99 26.44 4.62
C GLU A 467 -10.39 24.96 4.44
N PHE A 468 -10.04 24.29 3.34
CA PHE A 468 -10.31 22.85 3.15
C PHE A 468 -9.06 22.02 3.46
N ARG A 469 -8.69 21.98 4.74
CA ARG A 469 -7.78 20.92 5.24
C ARG A 469 -8.31 19.56 4.77
N THR A 470 -7.39 18.67 4.39
CA THR A 470 -7.53 17.26 4.00
C THR A 470 -8.30 16.41 5.02
N SER A 471 -9.58 16.72 5.25
CA SER A 471 -10.41 16.15 6.32
C SER A 471 -10.67 14.65 6.19
N ASN A 472 -10.46 14.10 5.00
CA ASN A 472 -10.71 12.71 4.64
C ASN A 472 -9.44 11.84 4.52
N MET A 473 -8.25 12.39 4.76
CA MET A 473 -7.02 11.58 4.78
C MET A 473 -7.10 10.54 5.92
N PRO A 474 -6.65 9.29 5.70
CA PRO A 474 -6.52 8.33 6.79
C PRO A 474 -5.68 8.91 7.94
N LYS A 475 -6.31 9.17 9.08
CA LYS A 475 -5.67 9.81 10.26
C LYS A 475 -4.58 8.93 10.91
N VAL A 476 -4.62 7.64 10.64
CA VAL A 476 -3.68 6.65 11.16
C VAL A 476 -3.15 5.84 9.99
N GLY A 477 -1.83 5.61 9.99
CA GLY A 477 -1.19 4.72 9.03
C GLY A 477 -1.73 3.29 9.10
N ARG A 478 -1.43 2.48 8.09
CA ARG A 478 -1.93 1.10 8.00
C ARG A 478 -1.01 0.19 7.22
N PHE A 479 -1.10 -1.10 7.45
CA PHE A 479 -0.42 -2.11 6.64
C PHE A 479 -1.29 -3.35 6.38
N GLY A 480 -0.88 -4.16 5.41
CA GLY A 480 -1.64 -5.34 4.98
C GLY A 480 -3.01 -5.01 4.36
N HIS A 481 -3.20 -3.76 3.96
CA HIS A 481 -4.31 -3.32 3.11
C HIS A 481 -4.08 -3.78 1.67
N SER A 482 -5.14 -3.78 0.89
CA SER A 482 -5.05 -3.91 -0.56
C SER A 482 -4.99 -2.55 -1.21
N ALA A 483 -4.24 -2.42 -2.30
CA ALA A 483 -4.30 -1.23 -3.14
C ALA A 483 -4.42 -1.60 -4.61
N ALA A 484 -5.20 -0.82 -5.36
CA ALA A 484 -5.41 -0.99 -6.79
C ALA A 484 -5.54 0.36 -7.49
N VAL A 485 -5.22 0.40 -8.78
CA VAL A 485 -5.37 1.60 -9.61
C VAL A 485 -6.68 1.51 -10.38
N ALA A 486 -7.52 2.54 -10.27
CA ALA A 486 -8.72 2.70 -11.07
C ALA A 486 -8.58 3.91 -11.99
N TYR A 487 -9.05 3.76 -13.23
CA TYR A 487 -9.09 4.81 -14.27
C TYR A 487 -7.73 5.48 -14.57
N GLY A 488 -6.62 4.92 -14.08
CA GLY A 488 -5.27 5.44 -14.27
C GLY A 488 -4.90 6.65 -13.40
N ASN A 489 -5.85 7.25 -12.68
CA ASN A 489 -5.65 8.46 -11.86
C ASN A 489 -6.22 8.35 -10.42
N ILE A 490 -6.76 7.20 -10.04
CA ILE A 490 -7.33 6.98 -8.70
C ILE A 490 -6.62 5.79 -8.03
N LEU A 491 -6.00 6.05 -6.88
CA LEU A 491 -5.47 5.04 -5.97
C LEU A 491 -6.56 4.58 -5.01
N LEU A 492 -6.98 3.33 -5.11
CA LEU A 492 -7.92 2.70 -4.18
C LEU A 492 -7.14 1.99 -3.07
N ILE A 493 -7.55 2.16 -1.81
CA ILE A 493 -7.00 1.46 -0.64
C ILE A 493 -8.15 0.87 0.16
N ALA A 494 -8.11 -0.43 0.41
CA ALA A 494 -9.14 -1.17 1.11
C ALA A 494 -8.60 -1.90 2.35
N GLY A 495 -9.27 -1.69 3.49
CA GLY A 495 -8.99 -2.36 4.76
C GLY A 495 -7.57 -2.13 5.28
N GLY A 496 -6.98 -3.16 5.87
CA GLY A 496 -5.65 -3.12 6.49
C GLY A 496 -5.69 -3.19 8.02
N TYR A 497 -4.56 -2.92 8.66
CA TYR A 497 -4.40 -2.99 10.10
C TYR A 497 -3.67 -1.77 10.66
N ALA A 498 -4.23 -1.21 11.72
CA ALA A 498 -3.75 -0.04 12.47
C ALA A 498 -4.04 -0.23 13.97
N GLY A 499 -3.57 -1.34 14.54
CA GLY A 499 -3.94 -1.83 15.87
C GLY A 499 -5.34 -2.48 15.93
N ARG A 500 -6.24 -2.08 15.03
CA ARG A 500 -7.45 -2.82 14.66
C ARG A 500 -7.43 -3.10 13.17
N VAL A 501 -8.18 -4.13 12.76
CA VAL A 501 -8.50 -4.31 11.34
C VAL A 501 -9.46 -3.22 10.87
N LEU A 502 -9.24 -2.73 9.66
CA LEU A 502 -10.03 -1.68 9.02
C LEU A 502 -10.93 -2.27 7.94
N GLY A 503 -12.10 -1.67 7.74
CA GLY A 503 -13.12 -2.08 6.76
C GLY A 503 -13.61 -0.93 5.90
N ASP A 504 -12.79 0.10 5.74
CA ASP A 504 -13.03 1.25 4.88
C ASP A 504 -12.44 1.02 3.47
N LEU A 505 -13.02 1.72 2.50
CA LEU A 505 -12.48 1.92 1.16
C LEU A 505 -12.27 3.42 0.97
N VAL A 506 -11.02 3.80 0.82
CA VAL A 506 -10.61 5.19 0.56
C VAL A 506 -9.98 5.28 -0.82
N ALA A 507 -10.11 6.45 -1.42
CA ALA A 507 -9.54 6.77 -2.71
C ALA A 507 -8.67 8.02 -2.62
N TYR A 508 -7.50 8.01 -3.23
CA TYR A 508 -6.71 9.21 -3.48
C TYR A 508 -6.69 9.48 -4.97
N LYS A 509 -7.21 10.64 -5.38
CA LYS A 509 -7.15 11.06 -6.78
C LYS A 509 -5.83 11.76 -7.02
N VAL A 510 -4.92 11.11 -7.75
CA VAL A 510 -3.57 11.66 -7.92
C VAL A 510 -3.60 12.91 -8.82
N PRO A 511 -2.67 13.86 -8.61
CA PRO A 511 -2.42 14.93 -9.57
C PRO A 511 -2.24 14.39 -10.99
N SER A 512 -2.74 15.13 -11.98
CA SER A 512 -2.58 14.84 -13.42
C SER A 512 -1.13 14.54 -13.82
N LEU A 513 -0.16 15.20 -13.19
CA LEU A 513 1.27 14.93 -13.37
C LEU A 513 1.67 13.46 -13.10
N ILE A 514 1.02 12.81 -12.14
CA ILE A 514 1.24 11.40 -11.77
C ILE A 514 0.28 10.48 -12.54
N ALA A 515 -0.91 10.99 -12.84
CA ALA A 515 -1.96 10.23 -13.51
C ALA A 515 -1.51 9.69 -14.88
N SER A 516 -2.04 8.52 -15.22
CA SER A 516 -1.86 7.90 -16.53
C SER A 516 -3.02 8.20 -17.51
N SER A 517 -3.93 9.12 -17.18
CA SER A 517 -5.21 9.30 -17.89
C SER A 517 -5.06 9.97 -19.27
N HIS A 518 -5.64 9.31 -20.29
CA HIS A 518 -5.79 9.68 -21.71
C HIS A 518 -4.54 9.57 -22.60
N PRO A 519 -4.37 8.46 -23.36
CA PRO A 519 -3.35 8.34 -24.41
C PRO A 519 -3.59 9.27 -25.61
N GLU A 520 -4.74 9.95 -25.69
CA GLU A 520 -5.13 10.80 -26.82
C GLU A 520 -4.69 12.27 -26.68
N ILE A 521 -4.25 12.71 -25.50
CA ILE A 521 -3.79 14.10 -25.29
C ILE A 521 -2.39 14.08 -24.66
N GLU A 522 -1.39 14.35 -25.50
CA GLU A 522 -0.02 14.64 -25.09
C GLU A 522 0.02 16.05 -24.48
N ILE A 523 -0.16 16.14 -23.16
CA ILE A 523 0.01 17.37 -22.41
C ILE A 523 1.44 17.38 -21.87
N ASP A 524 2.25 18.35 -22.30
CA ASP A 524 3.53 18.64 -21.64
C ASP A 524 3.24 19.40 -20.35
N TYR A 525 3.45 18.74 -19.20
CA TYR A 525 3.20 19.34 -17.88
C TYR A 525 4.18 20.47 -17.52
N CYS A 526 5.27 20.61 -18.27
CA CYS A 526 6.24 21.68 -18.14
C CYS A 526 5.81 22.93 -18.91
N GLU A 527 5.04 22.80 -19.98
CA GLU A 527 4.60 23.94 -20.79
C GLU A 527 3.62 24.85 -20.01
N GLY A 528 3.80 26.16 -20.16
CA GLY A 528 2.97 27.18 -19.51
C GLY A 528 3.24 27.39 -18.01
N VAL A 529 4.37 26.90 -17.50
CA VAL A 529 4.82 27.14 -16.12
C VAL A 529 5.93 28.19 -16.11
N ASP A 530 5.58 29.42 -15.73
CA ASP A 530 6.53 30.55 -15.72
C ASP A 530 7.28 30.70 -14.38
N ILE A 531 6.94 29.86 -13.40
CA ILE A 531 7.50 29.92 -12.04
C ILE A 531 8.53 28.81 -11.86
N GLU A 532 9.80 29.19 -11.68
CA GLU A 532 10.94 28.27 -11.53
C GLU A 532 10.73 27.25 -10.40
N SER A 533 10.29 27.71 -9.23
CA SER A 533 10.01 26.82 -8.08
C SER A 533 8.90 25.80 -8.35
N MET A 534 8.02 26.05 -9.33
CA MET A 534 6.98 25.12 -9.74
C MET A 534 7.45 24.17 -10.83
N CYS A 535 8.26 24.66 -11.77
CA CYS A 535 8.87 23.85 -12.81
C CYS A 535 9.73 22.74 -12.21
N LEU A 536 10.63 23.11 -11.28
CA LEU A 536 11.60 22.19 -10.68
C LEU A 536 10.98 21.16 -9.71
N LYS A 537 9.68 21.23 -9.43
CA LYS A 537 8.97 20.21 -8.64
C LYS A 537 8.70 18.93 -9.42
N ASN A 538 8.58 19.02 -10.74
CA ASN A 538 8.59 17.84 -11.59
C ASN A 538 10.04 17.55 -11.97
N PRO A 539 10.62 16.40 -11.56
CA PRO A 539 12.00 16.08 -11.90
C PRO A 539 12.25 15.95 -13.41
N GLU A 540 11.21 15.76 -14.22
CA GLU A 540 11.29 15.68 -15.69
C GLU A 540 11.33 17.05 -16.37
N CYS A 541 10.96 18.11 -15.65
CA CYS A 541 11.01 19.47 -16.15
C CYS A 541 12.36 20.12 -15.83
N LEU A 542 12.78 21.02 -16.70
CA LEU A 542 13.92 21.90 -16.46
C LEU A 542 13.55 23.33 -16.83
N MET A 543 14.13 24.26 -16.10
CA MET A 543 14.03 25.68 -16.41
C MET A 543 15.25 26.08 -17.26
N CYS A 544 15.02 26.68 -18.42
CA CYS A 544 16.11 27.13 -19.31
C CYS A 544 15.73 28.37 -20.12
N GLU A 545 16.73 29.05 -20.65
CA GLU A 545 16.52 30.12 -21.62
C GLU A 545 16.11 29.53 -22.99
N LEU A 546 14.98 29.99 -23.53
CA LEU A 546 14.40 29.49 -24.77
C LEU A 546 15.08 30.10 -26.01
N LYS A 547 15.42 29.27 -27.00
CA LYS A 547 16.10 29.69 -28.25
C LYS A 547 15.32 30.74 -29.07
N ASN A 548 13.99 30.77 -28.96
CA ASN A 548 13.13 31.60 -29.82
C ASN A 548 12.77 32.96 -29.22
N THR A 549 12.74 33.07 -27.88
CA THR A 549 12.28 34.28 -27.19
C THR A 549 13.34 34.90 -26.27
N SER A 550 14.42 34.17 -25.94
CA SER A 550 15.39 34.54 -24.90
C SER A 550 14.78 34.71 -23.50
N ASP A 551 13.54 34.26 -23.30
CA ASP A 551 12.89 34.21 -21.99
C ASP A 551 13.23 32.91 -21.28
N LEU A 552 13.15 32.94 -19.95
CA LEU A 552 13.24 31.74 -19.12
C LEU A 552 11.92 30.96 -19.22
N GLY A 553 11.99 29.71 -19.69
CA GLY A 553 10.83 28.85 -19.88
C GLY A 553 11.03 27.48 -19.25
N CYS A 554 9.96 26.93 -18.69
CA CYS A 554 9.93 25.55 -18.23
C CYS A 554 9.69 24.62 -19.41
N VAL A 555 10.59 23.66 -19.61
CA VAL A 555 10.50 22.69 -20.71
C VAL A 555 10.75 21.29 -20.21
N HIS A 556 10.17 20.31 -20.90
CA HIS A 556 10.49 18.92 -20.66
C HIS A 556 11.96 18.60 -21.00
N TYR A 557 12.62 17.78 -20.18
CA TYR A 557 14.05 17.47 -20.32
C TYR A 557 14.45 16.96 -21.71
N ASN A 558 13.64 16.09 -22.30
CA ASN A 558 13.88 15.55 -23.64
C ASN A 558 13.89 16.64 -24.73
N ASN A 559 13.17 17.73 -24.53
CA ASN A 559 13.08 18.85 -25.47
C ASN A 559 14.23 19.86 -25.29
N ARG A 560 15.11 19.69 -24.29
CA ARG A 560 16.25 20.59 -24.01
C ARG A 560 17.03 20.98 -25.25
N LYS A 561 17.50 19.99 -26.02
CA LYS A 561 18.35 20.23 -27.20
C LYS A 561 17.64 21.05 -28.28
N LYS A 562 16.31 20.93 -28.35
CA LYS A 562 15.47 21.62 -29.32
C LYS A 562 15.16 23.04 -28.87
N LEU A 563 14.79 23.22 -27.60
CA LEU A 563 14.19 24.45 -27.09
C LEU A 563 15.13 25.35 -26.29
N CYS A 564 16.16 24.80 -25.62
CA CYS A 564 17.04 25.57 -24.75
C CYS A 564 18.34 26.00 -25.42
N VAL A 565 18.84 27.19 -25.09
CA VAL A 565 20.21 27.61 -25.41
C VAL A 565 21.22 26.66 -24.72
N ASP A 566 22.34 26.33 -25.38
CA ASP A 566 23.36 25.35 -24.92
C ASP A 566 24.19 25.82 -23.70
N ASN A 567 23.59 26.61 -22.79
CA ASN A 567 24.16 26.94 -21.48
C ASN A 567 23.60 25.97 -20.44
N ASP A 568 24.47 25.30 -19.69
CA ASP A 568 24.13 24.15 -18.85
C ASP A 568 23.21 24.54 -17.68
N PRO A 569 21.91 24.17 -17.68
CA PRO A 569 21.08 24.29 -16.50
C PRO A 569 21.41 23.11 -15.57
N SER A 570 21.55 23.40 -14.28
CA SER A 570 21.81 22.45 -13.20
C SER A 570 20.92 21.19 -13.30
N HIS A 571 21.53 20.09 -13.75
CA HIS A 571 20.87 18.81 -13.96
C HIS A 571 20.25 18.29 -12.65
N HIS A 572 18.92 18.16 -12.62
CA HIS A 572 18.15 17.71 -11.43
C HIS A 572 17.61 16.28 -11.54
N CYS A 573 17.67 15.67 -12.73
CA CYS A 573 17.15 14.31 -12.98
C CYS A 573 18.30 13.31 -12.79
N GLY A 574 18.17 12.36 -11.85
CA GLY A 574 19.26 11.41 -11.56
C GLY A 574 19.52 10.47 -12.74
N SER A 575 20.79 10.11 -12.96
CA SER A 575 21.14 9.00 -13.84
C SER A 575 20.95 7.68 -13.09
N VAL A 576 20.36 6.68 -13.74
CA VAL A 576 20.27 5.33 -13.16
C VAL A 576 21.66 4.76 -12.89
N CYS A 577 22.63 5.09 -13.74
CA CYS A 577 24.01 4.62 -13.62
C CYS A 577 24.63 5.05 -12.28
N ASP A 578 24.31 6.25 -11.79
CA ASP A 578 24.83 6.76 -10.52
C ASP A 578 24.34 5.94 -9.30
N LEU A 579 23.21 5.24 -9.45
CA LEU A 579 22.64 4.39 -8.40
C LEU A 579 23.20 2.95 -8.40
N LEU A 580 23.93 2.55 -9.45
CA LEU A 580 24.41 1.18 -9.61
C LEU A 580 25.82 1.05 -9.03
N GLN A 581 25.92 0.44 -7.86
CA GLN A 581 27.16 0.33 -7.09
C GLN A 581 27.98 -0.92 -7.39
N SER A 582 27.55 -1.79 -8.31
CA SER A 582 28.30 -2.99 -8.67
C SER A 582 28.47 -3.12 -10.17
N CYS A 583 29.62 -3.67 -10.58
CA CYS A 583 29.95 -3.89 -11.98
C CYS A 583 28.87 -4.68 -12.72
N GLY A 584 28.36 -5.76 -12.11
CA GLY A 584 27.31 -6.57 -12.72
C GLY A 584 25.99 -5.82 -12.88
N ASP A 585 25.57 -5.05 -11.87
CA ASP A 585 24.34 -4.26 -11.96
C ASP A 585 24.45 -3.18 -13.04
N CYS A 586 25.63 -2.56 -13.14
CA CYS A 586 25.96 -1.51 -14.11
C CYS A 586 25.96 -2.03 -15.56
N LEU A 587 26.63 -3.15 -15.82
CA LEU A 587 26.80 -3.68 -17.18
C LEU A 587 25.51 -4.22 -17.81
N ILE A 588 24.56 -4.64 -16.98
CA ILE A 588 23.24 -5.11 -17.42
C ILE A 588 22.31 -3.94 -17.79
N GLN A 589 22.53 -2.76 -17.21
CA GLN A 589 21.67 -1.62 -17.43
C GLN A 589 21.73 -1.13 -18.90
N GLY A 590 20.56 -1.00 -19.53
CA GLY A 590 20.43 -0.54 -20.92
C GLY A 590 20.70 -1.60 -22.00
N GLN A 591 20.75 -2.89 -21.64
CA GLN A 591 20.94 -4.02 -22.58
C GLN A 591 19.61 -4.57 -23.18
N GLY A 592 18.48 -4.12 -22.66
CA GLY A 592 17.14 -4.46 -23.17
C GLY A 592 16.81 -3.77 -24.50
N PRO A 593 15.86 -4.31 -25.29
CA PRO A 593 15.36 -3.60 -26.46
C PRO A 593 14.80 -2.25 -26.04
N ILE A 594 15.19 -1.18 -26.74
CA ILE A 594 14.56 0.13 -26.56
C ILE A 594 13.18 0.00 -27.20
N LEU A 595 12.15 -0.22 -26.38
CA LEU A 595 10.78 0.04 -26.81
C LEU A 595 10.67 1.56 -26.95
N PHE A 596 11.01 2.08 -28.13
CA PHE A 596 10.70 3.45 -28.50
C PHE A 596 9.18 3.56 -28.57
N ASN A 597 8.53 3.82 -27.44
CA ASN A 597 7.27 4.51 -27.52
C ASN A 597 7.61 6.00 -27.56
N THR A 598 7.31 6.63 -28.70
CA THR A 598 7.53 8.05 -28.95
C THR A 598 6.60 8.95 -28.15
N SER A 599 5.82 8.40 -27.21
CA SER A 599 4.91 9.18 -26.38
C SER A 599 5.67 9.94 -25.31
N LEU A 600 5.36 11.23 -25.18
CA LEU A 600 5.97 12.15 -24.21
C LEU A 600 5.86 11.71 -22.74
N ARG A 601 4.98 10.74 -22.41
CA ARG A 601 4.69 10.30 -21.02
C ARG A 601 5.50 9.12 -20.50
N ASN A 602 6.03 8.26 -21.37
CA ASN A 602 6.60 6.96 -20.97
C ASN A 602 8.08 6.85 -21.34
N VAL A 603 8.83 7.93 -21.11
CA VAL A 603 10.26 7.94 -21.40
C VAL A 603 11.04 7.46 -20.19
N VAL A 604 11.45 6.21 -20.25
CA VAL A 604 12.51 5.69 -19.39
C VAL A 604 13.81 6.31 -19.87
N HIS A 605 14.58 6.88 -18.95
CA HIS A 605 15.99 7.13 -19.19
C HIS A 605 16.71 5.78 -19.31
N ASN A 606 16.61 5.15 -20.48
CA ASN A 606 17.23 3.86 -20.79
C ASN A 606 18.72 4.06 -21.07
N GLU A 607 19.43 4.53 -20.06
CA GLU A 607 20.83 4.87 -20.12
C GLU A 607 21.65 3.59 -20.20
N LYS A 608 22.46 3.48 -21.24
CA LYS A 608 23.51 2.47 -21.27
C LYS A 608 24.61 2.91 -20.33
N CYS A 609 24.93 2.06 -19.36
CA CYS A 609 25.99 2.34 -18.41
C CYS A 609 27.27 1.58 -18.77
N LEU A 610 28.39 2.04 -18.24
CA LEU A 610 29.71 1.41 -18.32
C LEU A 610 30.36 1.43 -16.94
N TRP A 611 31.13 0.39 -16.62
CA TRP A 611 31.78 0.27 -15.31
C TRP A 611 33.23 0.75 -15.39
N CYS A 612 33.57 1.84 -14.72
CA CYS A 612 34.93 2.36 -14.69
C CYS A 612 35.74 1.75 -13.55
N VAL A 613 36.67 0.86 -13.92
CA VAL A 613 37.43 0.02 -12.99
C VAL A 613 38.31 0.87 -12.07
N LYS A 614 38.91 1.94 -12.58
CA LYS A 614 39.78 2.84 -11.80
C LYS A 614 39.02 3.55 -10.67
N GLU A 615 37.78 3.91 -10.93
CA GLU A 615 36.97 4.76 -10.05
C GLU A 615 36.00 3.95 -9.20
N ASP A 616 35.90 2.65 -9.48
CA ASP A 616 34.94 1.71 -8.87
C ASP A 616 33.50 2.23 -8.96
N LYS A 617 33.17 2.85 -10.11
CA LYS A 617 31.91 3.56 -10.33
C LYS A 617 31.29 3.25 -11.67
N CYS A 618 29.97 3.20 -11.67
CA CYS A 618 29.16 3.12 -12.87
C CYS A 618 28.95 4.52 -13.46
N GLN A 619 29.09 4.65 -14.78
CA GLN A 619 28.94 5.91 -15.49
C GLN A 619 28.07 5.76 -16.74
N LYS A 620 27.47 6.87 -17.18
CA LYS A 620 26.69 6.93 -18.41
C LYS A 620 27.58 6.86 -19.66
N ARG A 621 27.20 6.04 -20.64
CA ARG A 621 27.86 5.93 -21.94
C ARG A 621 27.56 7.18 -22.80
N SER A 622 28.49 8.14 -22.84
CA SER A 622 28.38 9.34 -23.70
C SER A 622 29.22 9.23 -24.97
N GLY A 623 28.64 9.58 -26.13
CA GLY A 623 29.27 9.41 -27.44
C GLY A 623 30.52 10.28 -27.72
N LYS A 624 30.83 11.27 -26.88
CA LYS A 624 31.95 12.22 -27.10
C LYS A 624 33.29 11.78 -26.49
N TYR A 625 33.31 10.78 -25.60
CA TYR A 625 34.54 10.36 -24.89
C TYR A 625 35.02 8.94 -25.23
N LEU A 626 34.60 8.41 -26.38
CA LEU A 626 34.85 7.02 -26.74
C LEU A 626 36.34 6.66 -26.97
N LYS A 627 37.27 7.62 -27.17
CA LYS A 627 38.67 7.27 -27.52
C LYS A 627 39.64 7.13 -26.34
N LEU A 628 39.34 7.67 -25.15
CA LEU A 628 40.23 7.59 -23.98
C LEU A 628 39.68 6.71 -22.84
N LEU A 629 38.35 6.63 -22.68
CA LEU A 629 37.72 5.89 -21.58
C LEU A 629 37.65 4.36 -21.79
N ILE A 630 37.74 3.87 -23.03
CA ILE A 630 37.71 2.43 -23.35
C ILE A 630 38.86 1.65 -22.68
N TYR A 631 40.01 2.29 -22.41
CA TYR A 631 41.14 1.62 -21.78
C TYR A 631 41.00 1.41 -20.26
N MET A 632 40.00 2.01 -19.58
CA MET A 632 39.86 1.96 -18.12
C MET A 632 38.47 1.48 -17.63
N CYS A 633 37.51 1.30 -18.52
CA CYS A 633 36.15 0.91 -18.17
C CYS A 633 35.74 -0.36 -18.93
N LEU A 634 35.12 -1.31 -18.24
CA LEU A 634 34.63 -2.56 -18.83
C LEU A 634 33.34 -2.29 -19.63
N GLN A 635 33.22 -2.95 -20.77
CA GLN A 635 32.02 -2.95 -21.60
C GLN A 635 31.66 -4.39 -21.98
N THR A 636 30.37 -4.71 -21.97
CA THR A 636 29.81 -5.98 -22.44
C THR A 636 29.51 -5.87 -23.94
N ASP A 637 30.53 -5.97 -24.79
CA ASP A 637 30.28 -6.22 -26.22
C ASP A 637 30.28 -7.72 -26.56
N ASP A 638 30.59 -8.62 -25.61
CA ASP A 638 30.45 -10.07 -25.76
C ASP A 638 30.18 -10.74 -24.39
N PHE A 639 28.95 -11.19 -24.13
CA PHE A 639 28.61 -12.24 -23.14
C PHE A 639 27.25 -12.90 -23.44
#